data_AF-A0AAU9BK08-F1
#
_entry.id   AF-A0AAU9BK08-F1
#
_cell.length_a   1.000
_cell.length_b   1.000
_cell.length_c   1.000
_cell.angle_alpha   90.00
_cell.angle_beta   90.00
_cell.angle_gamma   90.00
#
_symmetry.space_group_name_H-M   'P 1'
#
loop_
_entity.id
_entity.type
_entity.pdbx_description
1 polymer ?
#
loop_
_entity_poly.entity_id
_entity_poly.type
_entity_poly.pdbx_seq_one_letter_code
_entity_poly.pdbx_strand_id
1 'polypeptide(L)'
;MNRSYNIVWNYARNMYIVASEFSKGDSKIKSCVRAGSAIATFILSGVVSTAHASDTTFVAVPGNNTISGEYSTTSPNTSAVSASGSDVIVTDNGALTISTTGDAGMGLSVSNGAKITLDDSGSTIRTSGEGSHAITIVGDNSEAMLNNLTVSTEGEIASAVLFSSNAKGTIDGGSYTATGEGSYGVEILNGADLTIKNATITTSGYGMARAIVNRYATLSLENVNINTTGDFGNAGIYNDGELTGSNVTITTTGSQSFGIQNYTNTFNLAASHVETYGEQSVGIMNTGRAELTDTHIVTQGKNADAISSDGAKSTFVLNNGSTIASGENSRAVAMTHGGALEANSTDITSEQSAAIALESASSATVTHSNVSGSNVAFSFSGGKNVATIDGGSITATASGGSAFAVDSGSADINVKNVQTMNADNLLTVANTTDAVTLRAENSKLSGAVKASGDNVSMTLDANSQWLLTADSSVGNLTSSGRITLGDENGSTGTLNVGNLTLRANSQTDVYLDANATDAPIVAQNATLDGTLNITGYGSASTLSADSAFTVIDAENAISGNFTNLTVAGMASGSVDFITFSGTIDPADVTNYVLTPSLTWYASQNPAATAAHGTFTLNNPDGSFTLSTALVDQNAEATTGWDGKSLTKEGQGTLILNAVNSYSGTTDVNQGTLWLDEAGVIGVQNSEQAVNVAAGATFGGSSGVVNGNVNSKGTVQFNDTLTINGDLSNAGSIVSGNIEGTNGATTGNTLIVNGDYTCNQGSVTLNTQLGDDTSPTDMLNITGNTSGNTTLYINNVGGQGALTQNGIEVIQVGGASNGTFVQGNQVQINACEYRLYQDSGDWYLRSQATSDNGDVTPQYRADIGSYLSNQWLARDLQMQTLSDREGSQFKSENGTTWARFKAGKNQSTAAESNIDIDSNYSQFQIGGDVAAWNNGEQSLVVGVMGSYINASSDSTGNKGADGSRFSADGKVDGYNLGVYATWFADARQHQGFYVDSWYQYGMYHNSVDNGDVGSTDYDSNANAVSLETGYRYDIALGDNTLSLTPQAQVVWQDYSADDIKDSSGTTIDGQNGESWTTRLGLRIDSKMNKSNDAVIQPFAEANWLHTSEDTAVNFGDTQIKQDLPADRAELKAGIQANVSKQWSVIAQVSGQKGDNDYSDVNGSLNVRYSW
;
A
#
# COMPACT_ATOMS: atom_id res chain seq x y z
N MET A 1 -9.70 -13.65 11.95
CA MET A 1 -11.14 -13.65 11.65
C MET A 1 -11.71 -12.28 12.02
N ASN A 2 -11.87 -11.39 11.04
CA ASN A 2 -12.47 -10.06 11.24
C ASN A 2 -13.99 -10.18 11.24
N ARG A 3 -14.68 -9.62 12.24
CA ARG A 3 -16.15 -9.49 12.24
C ARG A 3 -16.49 -8.05 11.88
N SER A 4 -17.06 -7.86 10.70
CA SER A 4 -17.60 -6.58 10.23
C SER A 4 -18.95 -6.29 10.90
N TYR A 5 -19.17 -5.04 11.28
CA TYR A 5 -20.46 -4.55 11.80
C TYR A 5 -20.92 -3.38 10.93
N ASN A 6 -22.22 -3.32 10.61
CA ASN A 6 -22.82 -2.17 9.93
C ASN A 6 -23.46 -1.23 10.96
N ILE A 7 -23.11 0.05 10.89
CA ILE A 7 -23.72 1.13 11.67
C ILE A 7 -24.69 1.86 10.76
N VAL A 8 -25.97 1.84 11.09
CA VAL A 8 -27.02 2.42 10.23
C VAL A 8 -27.81 3.47 11.04
N TRP A 9 -28.09 4.61 10.42
CA TRP A 9 -28.90 5.66 11.01
C TRP A 9 -30.38 5.24 10.99
N ASN A 10 -31.01 5.17 12.16
CA ASN A 10 -32.42 4.83 12.27
C ASN A 10 -33.28 6.10 12.42
N TYR A 11 -33.96 6.47 11.34
CA TYR A 11 -34.76 7.71 11.27
C TYR A 11 -35.95 7.72 12.24
N ALA A 12 -36.52 6.55 12.58
CA ALA A 12 -37.63 6.45 13.51
C ALA A 12 -37.23 6.60 14.99
N ARG A 13 -35.93 6.38 15.31
CA ARG A 13 -35.38 6.47 16.68
C ARG A 13 -34.40 7.61 16.87
N ASN A 14 -34.03 8.31 15.79
CA ASN A 14 -33.09 9.44 15.79
C ASN A 14 -31.74 9.12 16.45
N MET A 15 -31.20 7.92 16.20
CA MET A 15 -29.88 7.49 16.68
C MET A 15 -29.26 6.40 15.77
N TYR A 16 -27.94 6.22 15.87
CA TYR A 16 -27.22 5.12 15.21
C TYR A 16 -27.37 3.80 15.98
N ILE A 17 -27.55 2.70 15.25
CA ILE A 17 -27.68 1.36 15.81
C ILE A 17 -26.68 0.42 15.15
N VAL A 18 -26.07 -0.46 15.95
CA VAL A 18 -25.11 -1.49 15.49
C VAL A 18 -25.84 -2.84 15.40
N ALA A 19 -25.81 -3.49 14.25
CA ALA A 19 -26.41 -4.81 14.06
C ALA A 19 -25.39 -5.85 13.54
N SER A 20 -25.51 -7.11 14.00
CA SER A 20 -24.69 -8.23 13.53
C SER A 20 -25.36 -8.98 12.38
N GLU A 21 -24.57 -9.45 11.42
CA GLU A 21 -24.99 -9.94 10.09
C GLU A 21 -25.85 -11.23 10.03
N PHE A 22 -26.27 -11.81 11.17
CA PHE A 22 -26.92 -13.15 11.18
C PHE A 22 -28.32 -13.24 11.83
N SER A 23 -29.06 -12.16 11.98
CA SER A 23 -30.47 -12.25 12.39
C SER A 23 -31.40 -12.53 11.19
N LYS A 24 -31.63 -13.81 10.86
CA LYS A 24 -32.78 -14.26 10.05
C LYS A 24 -33.99 -14.46 10.96
N GLY A 25 -35.11 -13.79 10.65
CA GLY A 25 -36.41 -14.01 11.29
C GLY A 25 -37.50 -14.09 10.24
N ASP A 26 -38.09 -15.29 10.10
CA ASP A 26 -39.27 -15.56 9.29
C ASP A 26 -40.48 -14.74 9.76
N SER A 27 -41.08 -13.96 8.87
CA SER A 27 -42.46 -13.49 9.01
C SER A 27 -43.03 -13.13 7.64
N LYS A 28 -44.01 -13.91 7.21
CA LYS A 28 -44.85 -13.67 6.02
C LYS A 28 -45.51 -12.29 6.13
N ILE A 29 -45.19 -11.38 5.21
CA ILE A 29 -45.92 -10.11 5.05
C ILE A 29 -47.00 -10.31 3.97
N LYS A 30 -48.26 -10.30 4.43
CA LYS A 30 -49.41 -9.97 3.57
C LYS A 30 -49.34 -8.48 3.25
N SER A 31 -49.46 -8.14 1.97
CA SER A 31 -49.55 -6.75 1.51
C SER A 31 -50.73 -6.04 2.18
N CYS A 32 -50.42 -5.07 3.03
CA CYS A 32 -51.33 -4.04 3.49
C CYS A 32 -50.66 -2.72 3.16
N VAL A 33 -51.15 -2.05 2.12
CA VAL A 33 -50.79 -0.67 1.81
C VAL A 33 -51.45 0.20 2.87
N ARG A 34 -50.63 0.81 3.73
CA ARG A 34 -51.03 1.88 4.63
C ARG A 34 -50.33 3.16 4.16
N ALA A 35 -51.06 3.95 3.39
CA ALA A 35 -50.75 5.36 3.18
C ALA A 35 -51.16 6.13 4.45
N GLY A 36 -50.24 6.93 4.98
CA GLY A 36 -50.46 7.95 6.00
C GLY A 36 -49.25 8.88 5.97
N SER A 37 -49.36 10.20 5.99
CA SER A 37 -50.50 11.04 6.38
C SER A 37 -50.14 12.51 6.12
N ALA A 38 -51.09 13.35 5.69
CA ALA A 38 -51.43 14.67 6.27
C ALA A 38 -52.41 15.42 5.32
N ILE A 39 -53.72 15.35 5.55
CA ILE A 39 -54.61 16.37 6.19
C ILE A 39 -54.92 17.59 5.29
N ALA A 40 -56.14 17.64 4.75
CA ALA A 40 -57.11 18.72 4.99
C ALA A 40 -58.50 18.40 4.36
N THR A 41 -59.47 18.16 5.24
CA THR A 41 -60.90 18.51 5.13
C THR A 41 -61.66 18.14 3.85
N PHE A 42 -62.33 16.98 3.86
CA PHE A 42 -63.61 16.83 3.17
C PHE A 42 -64.72 16.72 4.22
N ILE A 43 -65.64 17.68 4.14
CA ILE A 43 -66.81 17.79 4.99
C ILE A 43 -67.69 16.56 4.81
N LEU A 44 -68.11 16.00 5.93
CA LEU A 44 -69.23 15.09 6.04
C LEU A 44 -70.51 15.84 5.63
N SER A 45 -70.94 15.70 4.38
CA SER A 45 -72.33 15.89 3.98
C SER A 45 -72.73 14.58 3.31
N GLY A 46 -73.37 13.66 4.00
CA GLY A 46 -74.79 13.84 4.29
C GLY A 46 -75.53 13.43 3.01
N VAL A 47 -75.96 12.18 2.97
CA VAL A 47 -77.02 11.72 2.06
C VAL A 47 -78.24 12.58 2.40
N VAL A 48 -78.42 13.68 1.68
CA VAL A 48 -79.69 14.40 1.65
C VAL A 48 -80.46 13.81 0.48
N SER A 49 -81.36 12.91 0.86
CA SER A 49 -82.60 12.63 0.15
C SER A 49 -83.10 13.86 -0.62
N THR A 50 -83.25 13.68 -1.94
CA THR A 50 -84.25 14.32 -2.81
C THR A 50 -85.16 15.34 -2.09
N ALA A 51 -84.74 16.59 -2.05
CA ALA A 51 -85.65 17.71 -1.99
C ALA A 51 -85.62 18.33 -3.38
N HIS A 52 -86.76 18.33 -4.07
CA HIS A 52 -86.96 19.12 -5.27
C HIS A 52 -86.73 20.60 -4.89
N ALA A 53 -85.50 21.08 -5.03
CA ALA A 53 -85.23 22.50 -5.08
C ALA A 53 -85.93 23.01 -6.33
N SER A 54 -86.86 23.94 -6.17
CA SER A 54 -87.41 24.68 -7.29
C SER A 54 -86.26 25.29 -8.08
N ASP A 55 -86.26 25.11 -9.40
CA ASP A 55 -85.28 25.76 -10.28
C ASP A 55 -85.24 27.27 -9.95
N THR A 56 -84.07 27.76 -9.55
CA THR A 56 -83.81 29.15 -9.19
C THR A 56 -82.89 29.71 -10.26
N THR A 57 -83.47 30.17 -11.37
CA THR A 57 -82.70 30.59 -12.55
C THR A 57 -82.64 32.11 -12.69
N PHE A 58 -81.59 32.61 -13.34
CA PHE A 58 -81.41 34.01 -13.67
C PHE A 58 -81.17 34.18 -15.18
N VAL A 59 -81.90 35.12 -15.79
CA VAL A 59 -81.70 35.52 -17.18
C VAL A 59 -81.40 37.03 -17.18
N ALA A 60 -80.20 37.40 -17.61
CA ALA A 60 -79.77 38.78 -17.68
C ALA A 60 -80.56 39.55 -18.75
N VAL A 61 -80.87 40.82 -18.46
CA VAL A 61 -81.52 41.75 -19.40
C VAL A 61 -80.51 42.76 -19.95
N PRO A 62 -80.78 43.44 -21.08
CA PRO A 62 -79.90 44.49 -21.59
C PRO A 62 -79.54 45.54 -20.53
N GLY A 63 -78.25 45.86 -20.41
CA GLY A 63 -77.69 46.75 -19.39
C GLY A 63 -76.82 46.01 -18.35
N ASN A 64 -76.57 46.70 -17.24
CA ASN A 64 -75.80 46.16 -16.11
C ASN A 64 -76.71 45.32 -15.20
N ASN A 65 -76.29 44.09 -14.95
CA ASN A 65 -76.96 43.13 -14.08
C ASN A 65 -76.02 42.78 -12.93
N THR A 66 -76.59 42.58 -11.75
CA THR A 66 -75.86 42.11 -10.56
C THR A 66 -76.49 40.83 -10.05
N ILE A 67 -75.67 39.80 -9.83
CA ILE A 67 -76.09 38.50 -9.30
C ILE A 67 -75.49 38.25 -7.91
N SER A 68 -76.22 37.56 -7.04
CA SER A 68 -75.78 37.23 -5.68
C SER A 68 -76.63 36.08 -5.12
N GLY A 69 -76.04 35.21 -4.29
CA GLY A 69 -76.77 34.12 -3.62
C GLY A 69 -76.74 32.80 -4.39
N GLU A 70 -77.84 32.04 -4.31
CA GLU A 70 -77.92 30.67 -4.85
C GLU A 70 -78.76 30.59 -6.13
N TYR A 71 -78.25 29.92 -7.16
CA TYR A 71 -78.96 29.60 -8.40
C TYR A 71 -78.89 28.09 -8.66
N SER A 72 -79.99 27.51 -9.16
CA SER A 72 -80.02 26.08 -9.44
C SER A 72 -80.96 25.72 -10.58
N THR A 73 -80.64 24.66 -11.32
CA THR A 73 -81.57 24.04 -12.27
C THR A 73 -81.38 22.53 -12.30
N THR A 74 -82.48 21.80 -12.47
CA THR A 74 -82.49 20.33 -12.62
C THR A 74 -82.93 19.89 -14.01
N SER A 75 -83.27 20.84 -14.88
CA SER A 75 -83.85 20.60 -16.20
C SER A 75 -82.75 20.38 -17.26
N PRO A 76 -82.84 19.33 -18.11
CA PRO A 76 -81.88 19.14 -19.21
C PRO A 76 -81.85 20.34 -20.17
N ASN A 77 -80.68 20.63 -20.75
CA ASN A 77 -80.47 21.75 -21.69
C ASN A 77 -80.82 23.15 -21.14
N THR A 78 -80.75 23.35 -19.82
CA THR A 78 -81.04 24.66 -19.20
C THR A 78 -79.83 25.22 -18.47
N SER A 79 -79.78 26.55 -18.35
CA SER A 79 -78.76 27.25 -17.57
C SER A 79 -79.34 27.76 -16.25
N ALA A 80 -78.59 27.64 -15.15
CA ALA A 80 -78.95 28.30 -13.89
C ALA A 80 -78.77 29.82 -14.01
N VAL A 81 -77.73 30.29 -14.69
CA VAL A 81 -77.50 31.71 -15.02
C VAL A 81 -77.25 31.86 -16.52
N SER A 82 -77.99 32.73 -17.20
CA SER A 82 -77.85 32.99 -18.64
C SER A 82 -77.72 34.48 -18.96
N ALA A 83 -76.74 34.85 -19.78
CA ALA A 83 -76.50 36.20 -20.29
C ALA A 83 -76.30 36.16 -21.80
N SER A 84 -77.05 36.98 -22.55
CA SER A 84 -76.95 37.01 -24.01
C SER A 84 -77.20 38.40 -24.59
N GLY A 85 -76.30 38.85 -25.47
CA GLY A 85 -76.41 40.12 -26.20
C GLY A 85 -75.29 41.11 -25.88
N SER A 86 -74.91 41.92 -26.88
CA SER A 86 -73.77 42.84 -26.83
C SER A 86 -73.83 43.90 -25.72
N ASP A 87 -75.04 44.22 -25.27
CA ASP A 87 -75.30 45.28 -24.30
C ASP A 87 -75.53 44.71 -22.88
N VAL A 88 -75.26 43.42 -22.67
CA VAL A 88 -75.45 42.73 -21.37
C VAL A 88 -74.13 42.62 -20.64
N ILE A 89 -74.08 43.19 -19.43
CA ILE A 89 -72.94 43.07 -18.50
C ILE A 89 -73.47 42.47 -17.21
N VAL A 90 -72.80 41.41 -16.71
CA VAL A 90 -73.12 40.75 -15.44
C VAL A 90 -71.93 40.86 -14.49
N THR A 91 -72.21 41.24 -13.25
CA THR A 91 -71.23 41.33 -12.15
C THR A 91 -71.79 40.61 -10.93
N ASP A 92 -70.94 39.99 -10.12
CA ASP A 92 -71.33 39.47 -8.81
C ASP A 92 -71.32 40.56 -7.72
N ASN A 93 -72.02 40.28 -6.61
CA ASN A 93 -72.05 41.10 -5.41
C ASN A 93 -72.21 40.20 -4.18
N GLY A 94 -71.10 39.58 -3.80
CA GLY A 94 -70.98 38.51 -2.81
C GLY A 94 -70.86 37.13 -3.47
N ALA A 95 -70.38 36.16 -2.68
CA ALA A 95 -70.17 34.79 -3.13
C ALA A 95 -71.45 34.14 -3.70
N LEU A 96 -71.27 33.45 -4.83
CA LEU A 96 -72.32 32.72 -5.54
C LEU A 96 -72.28 31.23 -5.25
N THR A 97 -73.44 30.58 -5.19
CA THR A 97 -73.54 29.10 -5.25
C THR A 97 -74.43 28.73 -6.42
N ILE A 98 -73.85 28.14 -7.47
CA ILE A 98 -74.59 27.67 -8.64
C ILE A 98 -74.58 26.14 -8.64
N SER A 99 -75.75 25.51 -8.72
CA SER A 99 -75.90 24.05 -8.77
C SER A 99 -76.80 23.60 -9.91
N THR A 100 -76.22 22.94 -10.91
CA THR A 100 -76.95 22.43 -12.08
C THR A 100 -76.90 20.90 -12.12
N THR A 101 -78.05 20.24 -12.28
CA THR A 101 -78.13 18.80 -12.55
C THR A 101 -78.97 18.54 -13.79
N GLY A 102 -78.57 17.56 -14.62
CA GLY A 102 -79.28 17.20 -15.86
C GLY A 102 -78.39 17.30 -17.10
N ASP A 103 -78.70 16.48 -18.10
CA ASP A 103 -77.89 16.35 -19.32
C ASP A 103 -77.88 17.64 -20.13
N ALA A 104 -76.71 17.99 -20.67
CA ALA A 104 -76.41 19.26 -21.33
C ALA A 104 -76.78 20.51 -20.49
N GLY A 105 -76.89 20.36 -19.17
CA GLY A 105 -77.13 21.45 -18.24
C GLY A 105 -75.94 22.40 -18.17
N MET A 106 -76.21 23.69 -18.00
CA MET A 106 -75.18 24.71 -17.81
C MET A 106 -75.29 25.37 -16.43
N GLY A 107 -74.17 25.56 -15.73
CA GLY A 107 -74.15 26.42 -14.55
C GLY A 107 -74.36 27.87 -14.95
N LEU A 108 -73.43 28.37 -15.76
CA LEU A 108 -73.40 29.73 -16.26
C LEU A 108 -73.21 29.74 -17.79
N SER A 109 -74.04 30.49 -18.53
CA SER A 109 -73.97 30.62 -19.98
C SER A 109 -73.89 32.08 -20.41
N VAL A 110 -72.87 32.45 -21.17
CA VAL A 110 -72.64 33.80 -21.71
C VAL A 110 -72.50 33.72 -23.23
N SER A 111 -73.28 34.52 -23.95
CA SER A 111 -73.30 34.45 -25.42
C SER A 111 -73.57 35.78 -26.14
N ASN A 112 -73.34 35.78 -27.46
CA ASN A 112 -73.72 36.87 -28.38
C ASN A 112 -73.18 38.26 -27.96
N GLY A 113 -71.95 38.33 -27.45
CA GLY A 113 -71.30 39.59 -27.08
C GLY A 113 -71.51 40.02 -25.62
N ALA A 114 -72.18 39.21 -24.81
CA ALA A 114 -72.37 39.50 -23.39
C ALA A 114 -71.06 39.40 -22.60
N LYS A 115 -70.95 40.17 -21.52
CA LYS A 115 -69.76 40.21 -20.66
C LYS A 115 -70.09 39.81 -19.23
N ILE A 116 -69.20 39.05 -18.60
CA ILE A 116 -69.32 38.70 -17.19
C ILE A 116 -68.02 38.90 -16.41
N THR A 117 -68.16 39.36 -15.18
CA THR A 117 -67.08 39.40 -14.19
C THR A 117 -67.58 38.73 -12.91
N LEU A 118 -66.88 37.68 -12.50
CA LEU A 118 -67.06 37.01 -11.20
C LEU A 118 -65.77 37.22 -10.40
N ASP A 119 -65.80 38.14 -9.44
CA ASP A 119 -64.63 38.60 -8.69
C ASP A 119 -64.66 38.22 -7.19
N ASP A 120 -65.81 37.76 -6.68
CA ASP A 120 -65.94 37.43 -5.27
C ASP A 120 -65.32 36.08 -4.91
N SER A 121 -64.32 36.13 -4.02
CA SER A 121 -63.66 34.94 -3.47
C SER A 121 -64.67 34.04 -2.73
N GLY A 122 -64.75 32.77 -3.11
CA GLY A 122 -65.61 31.77 -2.46
C GLY A 122 -66.85 31.37 -3.26
N SER A 123 -67.03 31.90 -4.47
CA SER A 123 -68.07 31.44 -5.40
C SER A 123 -67.86 29.97 -5.82
N THR A 124 -68.90 29.16 -5.69
CA THR A 124 -68.90 27.73 -6.03
C THR A 124 -69.88 27.41 -7.15
N ILE A 125 -69.43 26.66 -8.16
CA ILE A 125 -70.28 26.19 -9.27
C ILE A 125 -70.16 24.67 -9.34
N ARG A 126 -71.28 23.97 -9.19
CA ARG A 126 -71.37 22.53 -9.30
C ARG A 126 -72.30 22.17 -10.45
N THR A 127 -71.87 21.29 -11.34
CA THR A 127 -72.67 20.86 -12.48
C THR A 127 -72.54 19.35 -12.65
N SER A 128 -73.65 18.64 -12.89
CA SER A 128 -73.60 17.20 -13.13
C SER A 128 -74.59 16.75 -14.22
N GLY A 129 -74.14 15.93 -15.14
CA GLY A 129 -74.93 15.40 -16.25
C GLY A 129 -74.08 15.12 -17.48
N GLU A 130 -74.55 14.26 -18.38
CA GLU A 130 -73.86 13.96 -19.64
C GLU A 130 -73.78 15.24 -20.51
N GLY A 131 -72.60 15.57 -21.03
CA GLY A 131 -72.36 16.77 -21.85
C GLY A 131 -72.63 18.09 -21.14
N SER A 132 -72.62 18.11 -19.80
CA SER A 132 -72.90 19.30 -19.01
C SER A 132 -71.67 20.22 -18.88
N HIS A 133 -71.89 21.53 -18.77
CA HIS A 133 -70.80 22.52 -18.65
C HIS A 133 -71.04 23.48 -17.49
N ALA A 134 -70.10 23.61 -16.55
CA ALA A 134 -70.32 24.51 -15.42
C ALA A 134 -70.27 25.99 -15.83
N ILE A 135 -69.35 26.37 -16.71
CA ILE A 135 -69.24 27.72 -17.26
C ILE A 135 -69.06 27.64 -18.78
N THR A 136 -69.92 28.33 -19.53
CA THR A 136 -69.90 28.33 -21.00
C THR A 136 -69.88 29.76 -21.54
N ILE A 137 -68.83 30.15 -22.25
CA ILE A 137 -68.65 31.48 -22.86
C ILE A 137 -68.48 31.29 -24.38
N VAL A 138 -69.47 31.72 -25.17
CA VAL A 138 -69.50 31.42 -26.61
C VAL A 138 -69.88 32.64 -27.45
N GLY A 139 -69.19 32.81 -28.58
CA GLY A 139 -69.57 33.75 -29.62
C GLY A 139 -68.79 35.06 -29.61
N ASP A 140 -68.86 35.76 -30.74
CA ASP A 140 -68.05 36.95 -30.98
C ASP A 140 -68.27 38.03 -29.91
N ASN A 141 -67.17 38.57 -29.38
CA ASN A 141 -67.13 39.59 -28.33
C ASN A 141 -67.70 39.17 -26.96
N SER A 142 -68.02 37.89 -26.76
CA SER A 142 -68.37 37.39 -25.42
C SER A 142 -67.11 37.38 -24.55
N GLU A 143 -67.18 37.98 -23.35
CA GLU A 143 -66.04 38.14 -22.45
C GLU A 143 -66.33 37.61 -21.04
N ALA A 144 -65.35 36.97 -20.42
CA ALA A 144 -65.45 36.54 -19.02
C ALA A 144 -64.17 36.76 -18.21
N MET A 145 -64.32 37.32 -17.02
CA MET A 145 -63.29 37.34 -15.98
C MET A 145 -63.75 36.48 -14.81
N LEU A 146 -62.98 35.45 -14.46
CA LEU A 146 -63.33 34.42 -13.50
C LEU A 146 -62.23 34.35 -12.42
N ASN A 147 -62.48 34.94 -11.26
CA ASN A 147 -61.45 35.06 -10.23
C ASN A 147 -61.80 34.20 -9.00
N ASN A 148 -60.86 33.36 -8.55
CA ASN A 148 -60.95 32.56 -7.33
C ASN A 148 -62.22 31.70 -7.18
N LEU A 149 -62.66 31.08 -8.28
CA LEU A 149 -63.83 30.20 -8.29
C LEU A 149 -63.49 28.77 -7.89
N THR A 150 -64.44 28.08 -7.25
CA THR A 150 -64.41 26.62 -7.09
C THR A 150 -65.44 25.99 -8.01
N VAL A 151 -64.99 25.39 -9.10
CA VAL A 151 -65.84 24.78 -10.13
C VAL A 151 -65.66 23.26 -10.13
N SER A 152 -66.76 22.52 -10.10
CA SER A 152 -66.76 21.06 -10.18
C SER A 152 -67.82 20.58 -11.16
N THR A 153 -67.42 19.79 -12.14
CA THR A 153 -68.31 19.17 -13.11
C THR A 153 -68.17 17.66 -13.10
N GLU A 154 -69.29 16.93 -13.07
CA GLU A 154 -69.32 15.47 -13.12
C GLU A 154 -70.21 14.96 -14.28
N GLY A 155 -69.67 14.12 -15.16
CA GLY A 155 -70.41 13.53 -16.26
C GLY A 155 -69.53 13.14 -17.44
N GLU A 156 -70.04 12.28 -18.30
CA GLU A 156 -69.40 11.95 -19.58
C GLU A 156 -69.37 13.18 -20.49
N ILE A 157 -68.20 13.46 -21.10
CA ILE A 157 -67.96 14.62 -22.01
C ILE A 157 -68.26 15.98 -21.34
N ALA A 158 -68.33 16.01 -20.01
CA ALA A 158 -68.69 17.21 -19.27
C ALA A 158 -67.46 18.13 -19.06
N SER A 159 -67.67 19.46 -19.01
CA SER A 159 -66.57 20.43 -18.82
C SER A 159 -66.76 21.37 -17.63
N ALA A 160 -65.67 21.73 -16.93
CA ALA A 160 -65.74 22.79 -15.92
C ALA A 160 -65.82 24.18 -16.55
N VAL A 161 -65.05 24.44 -17.61
CA VAL A 161 -65.11 25.72 -18.34
C VAL A 161 -65.01 25.46 -19.85
N LEU A 162 -65.84 26.13 -20.64
CA LEU A 162 -65.84 26.11 -22.10
C LEU A 162 -65.78 27.54 -22.66
N PHE A 163 -64.74 27.86 -23.43
CA PHE A 163 -64.64 29.05 -24.28
C PHE A 163 -64.68 28.64 -25.75
N SER A 164 -65.51 29.28 -26.57
CA SER A 164 -65.61 28.95 -28.00
C SER A 164 -66.02 30.13 -28.87
N SER A 165 -65.75 30.04 -30.17
CA SER A 165 -66.20 30.98 -31.21
C SER A 165 -65.77 32.42 -30.93
N ASN A 166 -64.45 32.66 -30.90
CA ASN A 166 -63.81 33.96 -30.65
C ASN A 166 -64.12 34.62 -29.28
N ALA A 167 -64.63 33.85 -28.32
CA ALA A 167 -64.79 34.32 -26.94
C ALA A 167 -63.43 34.62 -26.29
N LYS A 168 -63.41 35.57 -25.34
CA LYS A 168 -62.18 36.00 -24.65
C LYS A 168 -62.33 35.95 -23.15
N GLY A 169 -61.28 35.61 -22.42
CA GLY A 169 -61.37 35.69 -20.97
C GLY A 169 -60.09 35.51 -20.19
N THR A 170 -60.25 35.60 -18.87
CA THR A 170 -59.19 35.36 -17.90
C THR A 170 -59.73 34.51 -16.76
N ILE A 171 -58.97 33.49 -16.39
CA ILE A 171 -59.12 32.75 -15.14
C ILE A 171 -57.95 33.17 -14.25
N ASP A 172 -58.21 33.69 -13.05
CA ASP A 172 -57.17 34.03 -12.08
C ASP A 172 -57.49 33.44 -10.70
N GLY A 173 -56.74 32.40 -10.32
CA GLY A 173 -56.95 31.67 -9.08
C GLY A 173 -58.07 30.63 -9.15
N GLY A 174 -58.28 29.93 -8.05
CA GLY A 174 -59.36 28.95 -7.92
C GLY A 174 -59.01 27.52 -8.36
N SER A 175 -60.02 26.65 -8.31
CA SER A 175 -59.92 25.23 -8.65
C SER A 175 -61.01 24.80 -9.61
N TYR A 176 -60.63 24.16 -10.71
CA TYR A 176 -61.53 23.73 -11.78
C TYR A 176 -61.40 22.22 -11.96
N THR A 177 -62.41 21.48 -11.52
CA THR A 177 -62.40 20.02 -11.49
C THR A 177 -63.44 19.45 -12.45
N ALA A 178 -63.03 18.50 -13.29
CA ALA A 178 -63.93 17.75 -14.17
C ALA A 178 -63.73 16.24 -13.98
N THR A 179 -64.81 15.49 -13.78
CA THR A 179 -64.76 14.05 -13.55
C THR A 179 -65.75 13.29 -14.42
N GLY A 180 -65.28 12.25 -15.11
CA GLY A 180 -66.11 11.44 -16.02
C GLY A 180 -65.36 11.02 -17.27
N GLU A 181 -65.91 10.05 -18.01
CA GLU A 181 -65.35 9.60 -19.29
C GLU A 181 -65.30 10.76 -20.30
N GLY A 182 -64.15 10.97 -20.95
CA GLY A 182 -63.97 12.08 -21.88
C GLY A 182 -64.19 13.49 -21.31
N SER A 183 -64.14 13.68 -19.99
CA SER A 183 -64.39 14.97 -19.34
C SER A 183 -63.23 15.97 -19.52
N TYR A 184 -63.56 17.27 -19.49
CA TYR A 184 -62.60 18.37 -19.72
C TYR A 184 -62.55 19.36 -18.57
N GLY A 185 -61.38 19.64 -18.01
CA GLY A 185 -61.23 20.72 -17.03
C GLY A 185 -61.57 22.08 -17.66
N VAL A 186 -60.75 22.50 -18.62
CA VAL A 186 -60.94 23.73 -19.39
C VAL A 186 -60.86 23.40 -20.88
N GLU A 187 -61.90 23.75 -21.62
CA GLU A 187 -61.97 23.57 -23.07
C GLU A 187 -62.01 24.93 -23.77
N ILE A 188 -61.17 25.09 -24.79
CA ILE A 188 -60.96 26.34 -25.52
C ILE A 188 -60.93 26.02 -27.00
N LEU A 189 -61.90 26.55 -27.75
CA LEU A 189 -62.16 26.15 -29.13
C LEU A 189 -62.30 27.34 -30.07
N ASN A 190 -62.08 27.11 -31.37
CA ASN A 190 -62.59 27.94 -32.47
C ASN A 190 -62.29 29.44 -32.33
N GLY A 191 -61.01 29.81 -32.29
CA GLY A 191 -60.55 31.21 -32.26
C GLY A 191 -60.67 31.90 -30.91
N ALA A 192 -61.09 31.20 -29.85
CA ALA A 192 -61.11 31.73 -28.50
C ALA A 192 -59.70 32.09 -27.99
N ASP A 193 -59.64 33.02 -27.02
CA ASP A 193 -58.42 33.54 -26.42
C ASP A 193 -58.56 33.55 -24.90
N LEU A 194 -57.79 32.71 -24.21
CA LEU A 194 -57.88 32.53 -22.76
C LEU A 194 -56.51 32.63 -22.10
N THR A 195 -56.45 33.44 -21.05
CA THR A 195 -55.34 33.47 -20.10
C THR A 195 -55.74 32.81 -18.78
N ILE A 196 -54.93 31.87 -18.29
CA ILE A 196 -55.14 31.20 -17.00
C ILE A 196 -53.95 31.48 -16.10
N LYS A 197 -54.22 32.00 -14.90
CA LYS A 197 -53.22 32.35 -13.89
C LYS A 197 -53.54 31.75 -12.54
N ASN A 198 -52.52 31.36 -11.78
CA ASN A 198 -52.63 30.99 -10.37
C ASN A 198 -53.67 29.89 -10.03
N ALA A 199 -54.06 29.09 -11.02
CA ALA A 199 -55.20 28.18 -10.91
C ALA A 199 -54.75 26.73 -10.80
N THR A 200 -55.62 25.90 -10.22
CA THR A 200 -55.48 24.45 -10.25
C THR A 200 -56.57 23.84 -11.11
N ILE A 201 -56.17 23.04 -12.09
CA ILE A 201 -57.10 22.32 -12.98
C ILE A 201 -56.91 20.84 -12.73
N THR A 202 -58.01 20.14 -12.42
CA THR A 202 -57.98 18.71 -12.11
C THR A 202 -58.96 17.96 -12.99
N THR A 203 -58.51 16.88 -13.60
CA THR A 203 -59.39 16.01 -14.39
C THR A 203 -59.18 14.54 -14.04
N SER A 204 -60.27 13.80 -13.90
CA SER A 204 -60.19 12.35 -13.69
C SER A 204 -61.26 11.59 -14.46
N GLY A 205 -60.87 10.57 -15.21
CA GLY A 205 -61.81 9.79 -16.01
C GLY A 205 -61.11 8.77 -16.87
N TYR A 206 -61.87 7.87 -17.46
CA TYR A 206 -61.37 6.93 -18.48
C TYR A 206 -61.52 7.56 -19.87
N GLY A 207 -60.63 7.27 -20.82
CA GLY A 207 -60.88 7.54 -22.24
C GLY A 207 -60.93 9.02 -22.61
N MET A 208 -59.78 9.61 -22.95
CA MET A 208 -59.64 11.01 -23.41
C MET A 208 -60.08 12.08 -22.40
N ALA A 209 -60.04 11.80 -21.10
CA ALA A 209 -60.22 12.84 -20.08
C ALA A 209 -59.00 13.78 -20.08
N ARG A 210 -59.22 15.10 -20.20
CA ARG A 210 -58.16 16.09 -20.41
C ARG A 210 -58.33 17.30 -19.51
N ALA A 211 -57.27 17.71 -18.82
CA ALA A 211 -57.37 18.89 -17.97
C ALA A 211 -57.51 20.17 -18.78
N ILE A 212 -56.76 20.32 -19.88
CA ILE A 212 -56.96 21.42 -20.83
C ILE A 212 -57.05 20.89 -22.26
N VAL A 213 -58.04 21.38 -23.00
CA VAL A 213 -58.18 21.19 -24.45
C VAL A 213 -58.09 22.56 -25.12
N ASN A 214 -57.05 22.79 -25.91
CA ASN A 214 -56.90 23.96 -26.75
C ASN A 214 -56.97 23.54 -28.22
N ARG A 215 -58.03 23.91 -28.94
CA ARG A 215 -58.21 23.51 -30.34
C ARG A 215 -58.54 24.71 -31.21
N TYR A 216 -57.62 25.05 -32.11
CA TYR A 216 -57.71 26.21 -33.00
C TYR A 216 -57.91 27.53 -32.24
N ALA A 217 -57.32 27.65 -31.06
CA ALA A 217 -57.46 28.78 -30.14
C ALA A 217 -56.10 29.20 -29.56
N THR A 218 -56.10 30.30 -28.78
CA THR A 218 -54.91 30.84 -28.10
C THR A 218 -55.02 30.64 -26.60
N LEU A 219 -53.98 30.05 -26.00
CA LEU A 219 -53.90 29.79 -24.57
C LEU A 219 -52.59 30.33 -23.99
N SER A 220 -52.71 31.11 -22.91
CA SER A 220 -51.59 31.53 -22.07
C SER A 220 -51.74 31.03 -20.64
N LEU A 221 -50.69 30.38 -20.12
CA LEU A 221 -50.63 29.81 -18.77
C LEU A 221 -49.53 30.49 -17.93
N GLU A 222 -49.86 30.90 -16.71
CA GLU A 222 -48.90 31.48 -15.76
C GLU A 222 -49.15 30.94 -14.35
N ASN A 223 -48.20 30.22 -13.76
CA ASN A 223 -48.34 29.67 -12.40
C ASN A 223 -49.57 28.76 -12.26
N VAL A 224 -49.68 27.75 -13.14
CA VAL A 224 -50.84 26.85 -13.22
C VAL A 224 -50.44 25.43 -12.84
N ASN A 225 -51.22 24.80 -11.97
CA ASN A 225 -51.09 23.40 -11.61
C ASN A 225 -52.15 22.57 -12.32
N ILE A 226 -51.73 21.51 -13.02
CA ILE A 226 -52.57 20.66 -13.84
C ILE A 226 -52.42 19.22 -13.35
N ASN A 227 -53.52 18.60 -12.95
CA ASN A 227 -53.53 17.22 -12.47
C ASN A 227 -54.51 16.38 -13.30
N THR A 228 -54.03 15.34 -13.95
CA THR A 228 -54.87 14.43 -14.74
C THR A 228 -54.67 12.98 -14.28
N THR A 229 -55.77 12.28 -14.01
CA THR A 229 -55.74 10.85 -13.65
C THR A 229 -56.65 10.02 -14.55
N GLY A 230 -56.10 8.96 -15.14
CA GLY A 230 -56.85 7.90 -15.80
C GLY A 230 -56.17 7.38 -17.06
N ASP A 231 -56.68 6.25 -17.55
CA ASP A 231 -56.04 5.47 -18.61
C ASP A 231 -56.61 5.79 -20.00
N PHE A 232 -55.87 5.40 -21.04
CA PHE A 232 -56.27 5.41 -22.45
C PHE A 232 -56.49 6.81 -23.07
N GLY A 233 -55.39 7.51 -23.37
CA GLY A 233 -55.43 8.75 -24.16
C GLY A 233 -55.75 10.00 -23.37
N ASN A 234 -55.71 9.93 -22.03
CA ASN A 234 -55.83 11.08 -21.16
C ASN A 234 -54.62 12.01 -21.28
N ALA A 235 -54.84 13.32 -21.15
CA ALA A 235 -53.75 14.30 -21.21
C ALA A 235 -53.87 15.40 -20.15
N GLY A 236 -52.73 15.90 -19.68
CA GLY A 236 -52.68 17.18 -18.96
C GLY A 236 -53.16 18.29 -19.89
N ILE A 237 -52.50 18.41 -21.04
CA ILE A 237 -52.87 19.37 -22.09
C ILE A 237 -52.97 18.65 -23.43
N TYR A 238 -54.09 18.83 -24.12
CA TYR A 238 -54.22 18.56 -25.55
C TYR A 238 -54.19 19.89 -26.29
N ASN A 239 -53.15 20.10 -27.11
CA ASN A 239 -52.94 21.33 -27.86
C ASN A 239 -52.98 21.08 -29.37
N ASP A 240 -53.90 21.77 -30.01
CA ASP A 240 -54.12 21.89 -31.44
C ASP A 240 -54.39 23.38 -31.77
N GLY A 241 -53.79 24.28 -30.98
CA GLY A 241 -53.78 25.74 -31.13
C GLY A 241 -52.41 26.36 -30.76
N GLU A 242 -52.39 27.64 -30.40
CA GLU A 242 -51.19 28.33 -29.90
C GLU A 242 -51.16 28.24 -28.36
N LEU A 243 -50.03 27.79 -27.80
CA LEU A 243 -49.85 27.63 -26.36
C LEU A 243 -48.55 28.29 -25.89
N THR A 244 -48.68 29.16 -24.90
CA THR A 244 -47.55 29.73 -24.14
C THR A 244 -47.73 29.46 -22.66
N GLY A 245 -46.69 28.99 -21.99
CA GLY A 245 -46.75 28.68 -20.55
C GLY A 245 -45.49 29.09 -19.81
N SER A 246 -45.65 29.61 -18.60
CA SER A 246 -44.54 29.84 -17.67
C SER A 246 -44.90 29.39 -16.26
N ASN A 247 -43.97 28.72 -15.58
CA ASN A 247 -44.19 28.16 -14.25
C ASN A 247 -45.43 27.24 -14.20
N VAL A 248 -45.53 26.31 -15.15
CA VAL A 248 -46.62 25.33 -15.23
C VAL A 248 -46.15 24.01 -14.66
N THR A 249 -46.93 23.41 -13.77
CA THR A 249 -46.70 22.04 -13.29
C THR A 249 -47.81 21.15 -13.80
N ILE A 250 -47.43 20.09 -14.52
CA ILE A 250 -48.35 19.12 -15.11
C ILE A 250 -48.02 17.75 -14.52
N THR A 251 -48.98 17.12 -13.85
CA THR A 251 -48.87 15.75 -13.36
C THR A 251 -49.96 14.91 -14.00
N THR A 252 -49.57 13.93 -14.81
CA THR A 252 -50.49 12.96 -15.43
C THR A 252 -50.21 11.55 -14.91
N THR A 253 -51.23 10.84 -14.44
CA THR A 253 -51.13 9.45 -13.98
C THR A 253 -52.12 8.55 -14.72
N GLY A 254 -51.62 7.51 -15.38
CA GLY A 254 -52.42 6.51 -16.08
C GLY A 254 -51.66 5.85 -17.23
N SER A 255 -52.07 4.65 -17.61
CA SER A 255 -51.50 3.92 -18.75
C SER A 255 -51.92 4.56 -20.06
N GLN A 256 -51.01 4.62 -21.04
CA GLN A 256 -51.24 5.27 -22.34
C GLN A 256 -51.71 6.74 -22.20
N SER A 257 -51.19 7.44 -21.20
CA SER A 257 -51.51 8.84 -20.91
C SER A 257 -50.40 9.79 -21.35
N PHE A 258 -50.71 11.08 -21.38
CA PHE A 258 -49.82 12.12 -21.89
C PHE A 258 -49.71 13.29 -20.90
N GLY A 259 -48.51 13.85 -20.71
CA GLY A 259 -48.38 15.15 -20.06
C GLY A 259 -48.96 16.22 -20.98
N ILE A 260 -48.37 16.34 -22.17
CA ILE A 260 -48.81 17.23 -23.25
C ILE A 260 -48.89 16.45 -24.57
N GLN A 261 -50.00 16.60 -25.30
CA GLN A 261 -50.13 16.20 -26.71
C GLN A 261 -50.21 17.44 -27.58
N ASN A 262 -49.21 17.69 -28.41
CA ASN A 262 -49.19 18.83 -29.33
C ASN A 262 -49.30 18.40 -30.80
N TYR A 263 -50.29 18.94 -31.51
CA TYR A 263 -50.58 18.65 -32.93
C TYR A 263 -50.30 19.81 -33.91
N THR A 264 -50.37 21.07 -33.46
CA THR A 264 -50.21 22.27 -34.31
C THR A 264 -48.90 23.02 -34.06
N ASN A 265 -48.82 24.28 -34.52
CA ASN A 265 -47.70 25.23 -34.47
C ASN A 265 -46.95 25.29 -33.13
N THR A 266 -45.85 26.03 -33.14
CA THR A 266 -44.95 26.23 -32.01
C THR A 266 -45.69 26.43 -30.68
N PHE A 267 -45.43 25.58 -29.69
CA PHE A 267 -45.76 25.89 -28.31
C PHE A 267 -44.50 26.17 -27.50
N ASN A 268 -44.62 27.08 -26.55
CA ASN A 268 -43.52 27.53 -25.72
C ASN A 268 -43.82 27.25 -24.26
N LEU A 269 -42.88 26.63 -23.56
CA LEU A 269 -42.96 26.38 -22.13
C LEU A 269 -41.66 26.80 -21.45
N ALA A 270 -41.78 27.59 -20.37
CA ALA A 270 -40.64 28.12 -19.62
C ALA A 270 -40.75 27.80 -18.13
N ALA A 271 -39.62 27.51 -17.47
CA ALA A 271 -39.54 27.31 -16.02
C ALA A 271 -40.61 26.33 -15.47
N SER A 272 -40.82 25.21 -16.16
CA SER A 272 -42.00 24.35 -15.95
C SER A 272 -41.63 22.90 -15.67
N HIS A 273 -42.59 22.14 -15.16
CA HIS A 273 -42.42 20.73 -14.84
C HIS A 273 -43.52 19.86 -15.45
N VAL A 274 -43.13 18.75 -16.09
CA VAL A 274 -44.06 17.76 -16.65
C VAL A 274 -43.70 16.39 -16.10
N GLU A 275 -44.56 15.85 -15.26
CA GLU A 275 -44.46 14.51 -14.68
C GLU A 275 -45.54 13.60 -15.25
N THR A 276 -45.13 12.46 -15.82
CA THR A 276 -46.06 11.47 -16.34
C THR A 276 -45.75 10.08 -15.80
N TYR A 277 -46.77 9.40 -15.27
CA TYR A 277 -46.66 8.09 -14.64
C TYR A 277 -47.61 7.08 -15.28
N GLY A 278 -47.08 6.02 -15.88
CA GLY A 278 -47.87 4.91 -16.41
C GLY A 278 -47.19 4.15 -17.55
N GLU A 279 -47.60 2.91 -17.78
CA GLU A 279 -47.13 2.11 -18.92
C GLU A 279 -47.52 2.75 -20.26
N GLN A 280 -46.61 2.74 -21.23
CA GLN A 280 -46.81 3.34 -22.57
C GLN A 280 -47.22 4.82 -22.53
N SER A 281 -46.90 5.53 -21.44
CA SER A 281 -47.20 6.94 -21.30
C SER A 281 -46.13 7.81 -21.96
N VAL A 282 -46.48 9.05 -22.27
CA VAL A 282 -45.55 10.01 -22.88
C VAL A 282 -45.56 11.32 -22.10
N GLY A 283 -44.40 11.84 -21.74
CA GLY A 283 -44.28 13.17 -21.14
C GLY A 283 -44.84 14.24 -22.08
N ILE A 284 -44.16 14.43 -23.20
CA ILE A 284 -44.58 15.35 -24.26
C ILE A 284 -44.52 14.66 -25.62
N MET A 285 -45.66 14.59 -26.29
CA MET A 285 -45.76 14.18 -27.69
C MET A 285 -45.93 15.41 -28.57
N ASN A 286 -45.18 15.51 -29.67
CA ASN A 286 -45.21 16.67 -30.56
C ASN A 286 -45.13 16.26 -32.04
N THR A 287 -45.96 16.89 -32.87
CA THR A 287 -45.89 16.81 -34.34
C THR A 287 -45.48 18.15 -34.99
N GLY A 288 -45.48 19.25 -34.23
CA GLY A 288 -45.13 20.61 -34.64
C GLY A 288 -43.79 21.08 -34.05
N ARG A 289 -43.73 22.27 -33.43
CA ARG A 289 -42.51 22.75 -32.76
C ARG A 289 -42.75 22.93 -31.26
N ALA A 290 -41.84 22.45 -30.44
CA ALA A 290 -41.87 22.59 -28.99
C ALA A 290 -40.61 23.32 -28.54
N GLU A 291 -40.73 24.52 -27.97
CA GLU A 291 -39.61 25.25 -27.39
C GLU A 291 -39.72 25.25 -25.86
N LEU A 292 -38.78 24.57 -25.21
CA LEU A 292 -38.79 24.30 -23.78
C LEU A 292 -37.54 24.93 -23.16
N THR A 293 -37.72 25.92 -22.29
CA THR A 293 -36.61 26.61 -21.59
C THR A 293 -36.75 26.38 -20.09
N ASP A 294 -35.67 26.02 -19.40
CA ASP A 294 -35.68 25.73 -17.96
C ASP A 294 -36.81 24.75 -17.57
N THR A 295 -37.05 23.75 -18.42
CA THR A 295 -38.17 22.81 -18.27
C THR A 295 -37.67 21.42 -17.90
N HIS A 296 -38.30 20.83 -16.88
CA HIS A 296 -37.96 19.51 -16.37
C HIS A 296 -39.07 18.51 -16.72
N ILE A 297 -38.73 17.46 -17.45
CA ILE A 297 -39.65 16.41 -17.87
C ILE A 297 -39.23 15.12 -17.20
N VAL A 298 -40.15 14.50 -16.48
CA VAL A 298 -39.95 13.21 -15.82
C VAL A 298 -41.05 12.28 -16.27
N THR A 299 -40.67 11.11 -16.78
CA THR A 299 -41.64 10.09 -17.18
C THR A 299 -41.24 8.73 -16.61
N GLN A 300 -42.21 8.04 -16.02
CA GLN A 300 -42.01 6.76 -15.37
C GLN A 300 -43.02 5.72 -15.84
N GLY A 301 -42.52 4.63 -16.41
CA GLY A 301 -43.34 3.51 -16.83
C GLY A 301 -42.63 2.61 -17.83
N LYS A 302 -43.13 1.38 -17.96
CA LYS A 302 -42.66 0.45 -19.00
C LYS A 302 -43.03 1.00 -20.38
N ASN A 303 -42.10 0.95 -21.34
CA ASN A 303 -42.27 1.47 -22.71
C ASN A 303 -42.72 2.95 -22.74
N ALA A 304 -42.37 3.74 -21.73
CA ALA A 304 -42.77 5.14 -21.64
C ALA A 304 -41.66 6.05 -22.20
N ASP A 305 -42.04 7.12 -22.90
CA ASP A 305 -41.10 8.08 -23.48
C ASP A 305 -41.27 9.44 -22.81
N ALA A 306 -40.21 10.07 -22.32
CA ALA A 306 -40.36 11.43 -21.78
C ALA A 306 -40.66 12.46 -22.88
N ILE A 307 -40.00 12.31 -24.04
CA ILE A 307 -40.27 13.08 -25.25
C ILE A 307 -40.48 12.12 -26.43
N SER A 308 -41.53 12.35 -27.21
CA SER A 308 -41.80 11.60 -28.44
C SER A 308 -42.15 12.54 -29.60
N SER A 309 -41.46 12.40 -30.73
CA SER A 309 -41.80 13.09 -31.97
C SER A 309 -42.60 12.19 -32.92
N ASP A 310 -43.55 12.77 -33.63
CA ASP A 310 -44.25 12.09 -34.72
C ASP A 310 -44.28 12.96 -35.99
N GLY A 311 -43.46 12.57 -36.97
CA GLY A 311 -43.40 13.16 -38.30
C GLY A 311 -42.30 14.21 -38.52
N ALA A 312 -41.97 14.44 -39.80
CA ALA A 312 -40.82 15.23 -40.24
C ALA A 312 -40.87 16.75 -39.94
N LYS A 313 -42.02 17.25 -39.47
CA LYS A 313 -42.17 18.64 -39.02
C LYS A 313 -41.93 18.78 -37.51
N SER A 314 -41.79 17.67 -36.80
CA SER A 314 -41.66 17.68 -35.36
C SER A 314 -40.26 18.14 -34.96
N THR A 315 -40.17 19.23 -34.22
CA THR A 315 -38.92 19.75 -33.65
C THR A 315 -39.06 20.01 -32.17
N PHE A 316 -38.16 19.45 -31.37
CA PHE A 316 -37.98 19.79 -29.96
C PHE A 316 -36.74 20.67 -29.79
N VAL A 317 -36.91 21.81 -29.13
CA VAL A 317 -35.82 22.68 -28.71
C VAL A 317 -35.79 22.70 -27.19
N LEU A 318 -34.72 22.16 -26.61
CA LEU A 318 -34.50 22.07 -25.16
C LEU A 318 -33.36 23.00 -24.78
N ASN A 319 -33.64 23.99 -23.93
CA ASN A 319 -32.63 24.91 -23.40
C ASN A 319 -32.65 24.85 -21.87
N ASN A 320 -31.51 24.52 -21.25
CA ASN A 320 -31.31 24.61 -19.80
C ASN A 320 -32.26 23.76 -18.93
N GLY A 321 -32.59 22.54 -19.35
CA GLY A 321 -33.56 21.69 -18.63
C GLY A 321 -33.05 20.30 -18.27
N SER A 322 -33.97 19.42 -17.92
CA SER A 322 -33.69 17.99 -17.81
C SER A 322 -34.82 17.13 -18.36
N THR A 323 -34.48 16.03 -19.02
CA THR A 323 -35.43 15.03 -19.51
C THR A 323 -35.04 13.66 -18.97
N ILE A 324 -35.88 13.07 -18.13
CA ILE A 324 -35.60 11.83 -17.43
C ILE A 324 -36.70 10.81 -17.72
N ALA A 325 -36.30 9.61 -18.16
CA ALA A 325 -37.19 8.47 -18.31
C ALA A 325 -36.74 7.29 -17.45
N SER A 326 -37.69 6.67 -16.74
CA SER A 326 -37.46 5.50 -15.89
C SER A 326 -38.47 4.39 -16.18
N GLY A 327 -38.01 3.14 -16.12
CA GLY A 327 -38.82 1.95 -16.42
C GLY A 327 -38.27 1.11 -17.57
N GLU A 328 -38.69 -0.15 -17.64
CA GLU A 328 -38.19 -1.07 -18.67
C GLU A 328 -38.50 -0.52 -20.08
N ASN A 329 -37.46 -0.44 -20.92
CA ASN A 329 -37.56 0.07 -22.29
C ASN A 329 -38.05 1.53 -22.40
N SER A 330 -37.91 2.34 -21.35
CA SER A 330 -38.29 3.76 -21.37
C SER A 330 -37.20 4.64 -21.97
N ARG A 331 -37.52 5.54 -22.91
CA ARG A 331 -36.53 6.43 -23.54
C ARG A 331 -36.72 7.87 -23.08
N ALA A 332 -35.62 8.60 -22.89
CA ALA A 332 -35.74 10.01 -22.54
C ALA A 332 -36.23 10.80 -23.75
N VAL A 333 -35.69 10.51 -24.93
CA VAL A 333 -36.08 11.15 -26.19
C VAL A 333 -36.22 10.10 -27.28
N ALA A 334 -37.38 10.07 -27.93
CA ALA A 334 -37.64 9.27 -29.12
C ALA A 334 -38.01 10.19 -30.30
N MET A 335 -37.07 10.40 -31.22
CA MET A 335 -37.34 11.13 -32.47
C MET A 335 -37.68 10.12 -33.57
N THR A 336 -38.88 10.22 -34.14
CA THR A 336 -39.36 9.31 -35.19
C THR A 336 -39.79 10.05 -36.45
N HIS A 337 -39.75 9.34 -37.58
CA HIS A 337 -40.27 9.77 -38.89
C HIS A 337 -39.75 11.13 -39.39
N GLY A 338 -38.45 11.40 -39.17
CA GLY A 338 -37.79 12.63 -39.61
C GLY A 338 -37.83 13.76 -38.58
N GLY A 339 -38.15 13.47 -37.32
CA GLY A 339 -38.12 14.45 -36.24
C GLY A 339 -36.72 15.00 -35.95
N ALA A 340 -36.66 16.18 -35.35
CA ALA A 340 -35.44 16.87 -34.99
C ALA A 340 -35.38 17.25 -33.50
N LEU A 341 -34.25 16.97 -32.87
CA LEU A 341 -33.91 17.44 -31.52
C LEU A 341 -32.82 18.51 -31.60
N GLU A 342 -33.04 19.64 -30.94
CA GLU A 342 -32.04 20.68 -30.65
C GLU A 342 -31.92 20.80 -29.13
N ALA A 343 -30.88 20.23 -28.52
CA ALA A 343 -30.65 20.30 -27.08
C ALA A 343 -29.41 21.15 -26.77
N ASN A 344 -29.57 22.12 -25.88
CA ASN A 344 -28.49 22.97 -25.40
C ASN A 344 -28.50 23.00 -23.87
N SER A 345 -27.35 22.69 -23.27
CA SER A 345 -27.14 22.71 -21.81
C SER A 345 -28.23 21.96 -21.05
N THR A 346 -28.62 20.79 -21.55
CA THR A 346 -29.74 19.98 -21.03
C THR A 346 -29.24 18.60 -20.60
N ASP A 347 -29.72 18.11 -19.46
CA ASP A 347 -29.43 16.75 -19.00
C ASP A 347 -30.48 15.77 -19.54
N ILE A 348 -30.05 14.75 -20.27
CA ILE A 348 -30.93 13.76 -20.91
C ILE A 348 -30.57 12.36 -20.42
N THR A 349 -31.48 11.74 -19.67
CA THR A 349 -31.20 10.48 -18.96
C THR A 349 -32.30 9.43 -19.17
N SER A 350 -31.91 8.23 -19.58
CA SER A 350 -32.74 7.03 -19.49
C SER A 350 -32.10 6.02 -18.54
N GLU A 351 -32.83 5.63 -17.49
CA GLU A 351 -32.31 4.75 -16.44
C GLU A 351 -32.23 3.27 -16.84
N GLN A 352 -32.94 2.85 -17.90
CA GLN A 352 -33.03 1.43 -18.27
C GLN A 352 -33.00 1.15 -19.79
N SER A 353 -32.87 2.17 -20.64
CA SER A 353 -32.83 2.00 -22.10
C SER A 353 -31.91 3.04 -22.76
N ALA A 354 -32.17 3.33 -24.04
CA ALA A 354 -31.52 4.39 -24.79
C ALA A 354 -31.94 5.77 -24.26
N ALA A 355 -30.98 6.68 -24.07
CA ALA A 355 -31.31 8.06 -23.70
C ALA A 355 -31.96 8.79 -24.88
N ILE A 356 -31.31 8.79 -26.05
CA ILE A 356 -31.82 9.37 -27.28
C ILE A 356 -31.93 8.28 -28.34
N ALA A 357 -33.14 8.06 -28.86
CA ALA A 357 -33.41 7.18 -29.99
C ALA A 357 -33.78 8.01 -31.22
N LEU A 358 -33.03 7.82 -32.32
CA LEU A 358 -33.28 8.43 -33.62
C LEU A 358 -33.77 7.37 -34.60
N GLU A 359 -35.01 7.54 -35.06
CA GLU A 359 -35.70 6.55 -35.87
C GLU A 359 -36.20 7.14 -37.19
N SER A 360 -36.03 6.40 -38.29
CA SER A 360 -36.60 6.75 -39.60
C SER A 360 -36.17 8.12 -40.14
N ALA A 361 -34.85 8.30 -40.32
CA ALA A 361 -34.22 9.52 -40.85
C ALA A 361 -34.36 10.77 -39.96
N SER A 362 -34.33 10.58 -38.64
CA SER A 362 -34.39 11.64 -37.64
C SER A 362 -33.02 12.22 -37.31
N SER A 363 -33.00 13.37 -36.64
CA SER A 363 -31.76 14.08 -36.31
C SER A 363 -31.70 14.61 -34.88
N ALA A 364 -30.50 14.72 -34.33
CA ALA A 364 -30.23 15.40 -33.07
C ALA A 364 -28.99 16.30 -33.16
N THR A 365 -29.12 17.53 -32.67
CA THR A 365 -28.02 18.44 -32.37
C THR A 365 -27.98 18.66 -30.87
N VAL A 366 -26.90 18.24 -30.23
CA VAL A 366 -26.75 18.22 -28.76
C VAL A 366 -25.51 19.04 -28.41
N THR A 367 -25.68 20.14 -27.71
CA THR A 367 -24.60 21.08 -27.37
C THR A 367 -24.50 21.27 -25.87
N HIS A 368 -23.29 21.20 -25.31
CA HIS A 368 -22.99 21.38 -23.87
C HIS A 368 -23.89 20.55 -22.92
N SER A 369 -24.39 19.41 -23.38
CA SER A 369 -25.44 18.63 -22.72
C SER A 369 -24.90 17.28 -22.27
N ASN A 370 -25.44 16.75 -21.17
CA ASN A 370 -25.06 15.42 -20.69
C ASN A 370 -26.10 14.40 -21.16
N VAL A 371 -25.63 13.33 -21.81
CA VAL A 371 -26.50 12.25 -22.30
C VAL A 371 -26.09 10.94 -21.62
N SER A 372 -27.00 10.36 -20.84
CA SER A 372 -26.76 9.13 -20.08
C SER A 372 -27.85 8.11 -20.34
N GLY A 373 -27.49 7.00 -20.99
CA GLY A 373 -28.39 5.84 -21.13
C GLY A 373 -27.88 4.65 -20.32
N SER A 374 -28.76 3.73 -19.96
CA SER A 374 -28.33 2.46 -19.36
C SER A 374 -27.54 1.64 -20.37
N ASN A 375 -28.19 1.28 -21.48
CA ASN A 375 -27.59 0.36 -22.45
C ASN A 375 -26.92 1.12 -23.58
N VAL A 376 -27.52 2.24 -24.01
CA VAL A 376 -27.05 3.03 -25.14
C VAL A 376 -27.27 4.52 -24.87
N ALA A 377 -26.30 5.39 -25.15
CA ALA A 377 -26.57 6.83 -25.06
C ALA A 377 -27.38 7.32 -26.27
N PHE A 378 -26.95 6.97 -27.49
CA PHE A 378 -27.64 7.26 -28.75
C PHE A 378 -27.92 5.98 -29.55
N SER A 379 -29.19 5.66 -29.79
CA SER A 379 -29.59 4.57 -30.69
C SER A 379 -30.09 5.11 -32.03
N PHE A 380 -29.80 4.37 -33.11
CA PHE A 380 -30.17 4.72 -34.48
C PHE A 380 -30.85 3.53 -35.14
N SER A 381 -32.03 3.75 -35.72
CA SER A 381 -32.73 2.72 -36.50
C SER A 381 -33.49 3.31 -37.68
N GLY A 382 -33.46 2.64 -38.84
CA GLY A 382 -34.21 3.03 -40.03
C GLY A 382 -33.82 4.37 -40.67
N GLY A 383 -33.78 4.41 -42.01
CA GLY A 383 -33.46 5.63 -42.75
C GLY A 383 -32.02 6.13 -42.52
N LYS A 384 -31.76 7.41 -42.82
CA LYS A 384 -30.45 8.05 -42.63
C LYS A 384 -30.52 9.04 -41.46
N ASN A 385 -30.06 8.60 -40.30
CA ASN A 385 -30.10 9.40 -39.08
C ASN A 385 -28.83 10.24 -38.92
N VAL A 386 -28.93 11.39 -38.25
CA VAL A 386 -27.81 12.31 -38.05
C VAL A 386 -27.72 12.74 -36.59
N ALA A 387 -26.55 12.57 -35.96
CA ALA A 387 -26.28 13.10 -34.63
C ALA A 387 -25.06 14.02 -34.67
N THR A 388 -25.23 15.25 -34.19
CA THR A 388 -24.14 16.20 -33.98
C THR A 388 -24.05 16.52 -32.49
N ILE A 389 -22.92 16.21 -31.88
CA ILE A 389 -22.66 16.44 -30.46
C ILE A 389 -21.49 17.42 -30.35
N ASP A 390 -21.67 18.52 -29.61
CA ASP A 390 -20.65 19.54 -29.38
C ASP A 390 -20.52 19.86 -27.87
N GLY A 391 -19.47 19.35 -27.25
CA GLY A 391 -19.24 19.45 -25.80
C GLY A 391 -20.13 18.53 -24.96
N GLY A 392 -20.13 18.73 -23.64
CA GLY A 392 -20.89 17.91 -22.70
C GLY A 392 -20.28 16.52 -22.45
N SER A 393 -21.12 15.55 -22.08
CA SER A 393 -20.69 14.17 -21.77
C SER A 393 -21.63 13.11 -22.37
N ILE A 394 -21.07 11.94 -22.68
CA ILE A 394 -21.80 10.78 -23.23
C ILE A 394 -21.50 9.57 -22.35
N THR A 395 -22.53 8.96 -21.77
CA THR A 395 -22.37 7.82 -20.86
C THR A 395 -23.34 6.68 -21.21
N ALA A 396 -22.82 5.45 -21.22
CA ALA A 396 -23.61 4.22 -21.15
C ALA A 396 -23.25 3.49 -19.84
N THR A 397 -24.20 3.33 -18.92
CA THR A 397 -23.88 2.89 -17.55
C THR A 397 -23.84 1.38 -17.34
N ALA A 398 -24.50 0.60 -18.20
CA ALA A 398 -24.51 -0.85 -18.13
C ALA A 398 -23.21 -1.43 -18.70
N SER A 399 -22.75 -2.55 -18.11
CA SER A 399 -21.67 -3.33 -18.71
C SER A 399 -22.09 -3.85 -20.10
N GLY A 400 -21.19 -3.73 -21.07
CA GLY A 400 -21.45 -3.94 -22.49
C GLY A 400 -22.23 -2.80 -23.15
N GLY A 401 -22.47 -1.69 -22.45
CA GLY A 401 -23.18 -0.52 -22.97
C GLY A 401 -22.41 0.17 -24.10
N SER A 402 -23.14 0.88 -24.97
CA SER A 402 -22.58 1.57 -26.14
C SER A 402 -22.82 3.09 -26.09
N ALA A 403 -21.83 3.90 -26.43
CA ALA A 403 -22.07 5.33 -26.65
C ALA A 403 -23.03 5.53 -27.85
N PHE A 404 -22.78 4.80 -28.93
CA PHE A 404 -23.62 4.79 -30.13
C PHE A 404 -23.99 3.36 -30.52
N ALA A 405 -25.26 3.11 -30.86
CA ALA A 405 -25.70 1.82 -31.39
C ALA A 405 -26.56 2.00 -32.65
N VAL A 406 -26.15 1.38 -33.76
CA VAL A 406 -26.87 1.40 -35.03
C VAL A 406 -27.47 0.03 -35.28
N ASP A 407 -28.79 -0.06 -35.10
CA ASP A 407 -29.52 -1.31 -35.26
C ASP A 407 -29.86 -1.59 -36.72
N SER A 408 -30.29 -0.57 -37.47
CA SER A 408 -30.62 -0.64 -38.90
C SER A 408 -30.46 0.73 -39.58
N GLY A 409 -30.32 0.75 -40.92
CA GLY A 409 -30.17 2.00 -41.68
C GLY A 409 -28.77 2.61 -41.59
N SER A 410 -28.67 3.91 -41.89
CA SER A 410 -27.43 4.69 -41.92
C SER A 410 -27.37 5.68 -40.75
N ALA A 411 -26.17 5.96 -40.25
CA ALA A 411 -25.93 6.96 -39.22
C ALA A 411 -24.73 7.86 -39.59
N ASP A 412 -24.91 9.17 -39.45
CA ASP A 412 -23.85 10.18 -39.55
C ASP A 412 -23.65 10.82 -38.17
N ILE A 413 -22.57 10.43 -37.49
CA ILE A 413 -22.26 10.80 -36.11
C ILE A 413 -21.07 11.75 -36.11
N ASN A 414 -21.29 12.98 -35.66
CA ASN A 414 -20.25 14.02 -35.56
C ASN A 414 -20.07 14.39 -34.09
N VAL A 415 -18.90 14.09 -33.53
CA VAL A 415 -18.54 14.32 -32.12
C VAL A 415 -17.48 15.41 -32.06
N LYS A 416 -17.80 16.53 -31.41
CA LYS A 416 -16.96 17.72 -31.31
C LYS A 416 -16.76 18.11 -29.86
N ASN A 417 -15.54 18.46 -29.48
CA ASN A 417 -15.21 18.98 -28.15
C ASN A 417 -15.67 18.09 -26.96
N VAL A 418 -15.95 16.80 -27.16
CA VAL A 418 -16.39 15.89 -26.09
C VAL A 418 -15.16 15.35 -25.38
N GLN A 419 -15.01 15.70 -24.10
CA GLN A 419 -13.86 15.29 -23.28
C GLN A 419 -14.18 14.16 -22.31
N THR A 420 -15.47 13.84 -22.13
CA THR A 420 -15.94 12.83 -21.20
C THR A 420 -16.88 11.87 -21.91
N MET A 421 -16.35 10.69 -22.22
CA MET A 421 -17.10 9.58 -22.79
C MET A 421 -16.84 8.34 -21.94
N ASN A 422 -17.90 7.68 -21.48
CA ASN A 422 -17.80 6.45 -20.70
C ASN A 422 -18.77 5.41 -21.25
N ALA A 423 -18.24 4.42 -21.97
CA ALA A 423 -18.97 3.28 -22.47
C ALA A 423 -17.97 2.14 -22.75
N ASP A 424 -18.40 0.89 -22.57
CA ASP A 424 -17.57 -0.27 -22.93
C ASP A 424 -17.35 -0.34 -24.45
N ASN A 425 -18.38 0.01 -25.23
CA ASN A 425 -18.30 0.11 -26.69
C ASN A 425 -18.48 1.57 -27.12
N LEU A 426 -17.56 2.06 -27.96
CA LEU A 426 -17.72 3.34 -28.63
C LEU A 426 -18.90 3.27 -29.61
N LEU A 427 -18.95 2.22 -30.42
CA LEU A 427 -19.96 2.04 -31.47
C LEU A 427 -20.29 0.56 -31.64
N THR A 428 -21.58 0.23 -31.64
CA THR A 428 -22.08 -1.10 -32.01
C THR A 428 -22.92 -1.00 -33.28
N VAL A 429 -22.66 -1.87 -34.26
CA VAL A 429 -23.40 -1.95 -35.53
C VAL A 429 -23.83 -3.40 -35.74
N ALA A 430 -25.15 -3.64 -35.77
CA ALA A 430 -25.69 -5.00 -35.77
C ALA A 430 -26.27 -5.42 -37.14
N ASN A 431 -27.42 -4.88 -37.54
CA ASN A 431 -28.23 -5.39 -38.65
C ASN A 431 -28.28 -4.43 -39.85
N THR A 432 -27.15 -3.86 -40.24
CA THR A 432 -27.08 -2.94 -41.39
C THR A 432 -25.80 -3.10 -42.20
N THR A 433 -25.94 -2.96 -43.51
CA THR A 433 -24.82 -2.80 -44.47
C THR A 433 -24.72 -1.36 -44.98
N ASP A 434 -25.61 -0.47 -44.55
CA ASP A 434 -25.60 0.92 -44.97
C ASP A 434 -24.46 1.68 -44.29
N ALA A 435 -24.06 2.82 -44.86
CA ALA A 435 -22.91 3.58 -44.36
C ALA A 435 -23.15 4.08 -42.92
N VAL A 436 -22.20 3.82 -42.03
CA VAL A 436 -22.12 4.39 -40.68
C VAL A 436 -20.83 5.20 -40.60
N THR A 437 -20.96 6.51 -40.36
CA THR A 437 -19.80 7.40 -40.29
C THR A 437 -19.69 8.03 -38.91
N LEU A 438 -18.50 7.97 -38.31
CA LEU A 438 -18.15 8.64 -37.05
C LEU A 438 -16.99 9.60 -37.30
N ARG A 439 -17.21 10.90 -37.03
CA ARG A 439 -16.17 11.94 -37.15
C ARG A 439 -15.93 12.57 -35.78
N ALA A 440 -14.67 12.62 -35.36
CA ALA A 440 -14.24 13.24 -34.13
C ALA A 440 -13.39 14.48 -34.40
N GLU A 441 -13.76 15.59 -33.75
CA GLU A 441 -13.04 16.86 -33.78
C GLU A 441 -12.73 17.27 -32.33
N ASN A 442 -11.46 17.45 -31.97
CA ASN A 442 -11.03 17.80 -30.62
C ASN A 442 -11.72 16.96 -29.51
N SER A 443 -11.85 15.66 -29.70
CA SER A 443 -12.66 14.79 -28.81
C SER A 443 -11.89 13.58 -28.30
N LYS A 444 -12.22 13.13 -27.08
CA LYS A 444 -11.69 11.91 -26.47
C LYS A 444 -12.74 10.80 -26.54
N LEU A 445 -12.45 9.79 -27.35
CA LEU A 445 -13.27 8.61 -27.52
C LEU A 445 -12.68 7.45 -26.74
N SER A 446 -13.55 6.60 -26.19
CA SER A 446 -13.15 5.39 -25.48
C SER A 446 -14.13 4.27 -25.80
N GLY A 447 -13.62 3.03 -25.85
CA GLY A 447 -14.43 1.84 -26.08
C GLY A 447 -14.16 1.17 -27.42
N ALA A 448 -14.65 -0.06 -27.56
CA ALA A 448 -14.52 -0.86 -28.77
C ALA A 448 -15.52 -0.47 -29.87
N VAL A 449 -15.14 -0.70 -31.13
CA VAL A 449 -16.07 -0.64 -32.27
C VAL A 449 -16.48 -2.05 -32.68
N LYS A 450 -17.72 -2.44 -32.39
CA LYS A 450 -18.27 -3.76 -32.71
C LYS A 450 -19.09 -3.68 -33.99
N ALA A 451 -18.49 -4.03 -35.12
CA ALA A 451 -19.15 -4.07 -36.42
C ALA A 451 -18.81 -5.35 -37.18
N SER A 452 -19.78 -5.87 -37.94
CA SER A 452 -19.66 -7.10 -38.72
C SER A 452 -19.22 -6.90 -40.18
N GLY A 453 -19.00 -5.65 -40.62
CA GLY A 453 -18.66 -5.35 -42.03
C GLY A 453 -17.94 -4.02 -42.26
N ASP A 454 -17.59 -3.79 -43.54
CA ASP A 454 -16.72 -2.68 -43.99
C ASP A 454 -17.44 -1.31 -44.13
N ASN A 455 -18.70 -1.24 -43.71
CA ASN A 455 -19.55 -0.05 -43.86
C ASN A 455 -19.33 1.03 -42.80
N VAL A 456 -18.44 0.79 -41.83
CA VAL A 456 -18.05 1.77 -40.80
C VAL A 456 -16.87 2.61 -41.26
N SER A 457 -17.05 3.93 -41.31
CA SER A 457 -15.97 4.89 -41.60
C SER A 457 -15.74 5.79 -40.39
N MET A 458 -14.50 5.88 -39.92
CA MET A 458 -14.11 6.67 -38.77
C MET A 458 -13.02 7.68 -39.15
N THR A 459 -13.16 8.93 -38.68
CA THR A 459 -12.16 9.98 -38.89
C THR A 459 -11.83 10.68 -37.57
N LEU A 460 -10.53 10.79 -37.26
CA LEU A 460 -10.00 11.52 -36.11
C LEU A 460 -9.20 12.74 -36.59
N ASP A 461 -9.55 13.93 -36.12
CA ASP A 461 -8.73 15.12 -36.35
C ASP A 461 -7.44 15.10 -35.51
N ALA A 462 -6.58 16.13 -35.68
CA ALA A 462 -5.28 16.19 -35.01
C ALA A 462 -5.34 16.31 -33.47
N ASN A 463 -6.48 16.73 -32.92
CA ASN A 463 -6.67 16.93 -31.48
C ASN A 463 -7.51 15.81 -30.85
N SER A 464 -8.00 14.86 -31.66
CA SER A 464 -8.84 13.76 -31.19
C SER A 464 -8.01 12.58 -30.75
N GLN A 465 -8.55 11.84 -29.79
CA GLN A 465 -7.94 10.66 -29.21
C GLN A 465 -8.95 9.52 -29.21
N TRP A 466 -8.50 8.30 -29.48
CA TRP A 466 -9.28 7.08 -29.30
C TRP A 466 -8.50 6.08 -28.47
N LEU A 467 -9.03 5.77 -27.28
CA LEU A 467 -8.57 4.67 -26.44
C LEU A 467 -9.36 3.40 -26.77
N LEU A 468 -8.66 2.41 -27.32
CA LEU A 468 -9.22 1.11 -27.65
C LEU A 468 -9.12 0.20 -26.42
N THR A 469 -10.26 -0.33 -25.97
CA THR A 469 -10.35 -1.13 -24.74
C THR A 469 -10.60 -2.61 -24.98
N ALA A 470 -11.03 -3.00 -26.19
CA ALA A 470 -11.23 -4.37 -26.64
C ALA A 470 -11.22 -4.43 -28.18
N ASP A 471 -11.26 -5.63 -28.74
CA ASP A 471 -11.25 -5.87 -30.19
C ASP A 471 -12.24 -4.98 -30.94
N SER A 472 -11.73 -4.31 -31.97
CA SER A 472 -12.49 -3.36 -32.77
C SER A 472 -12.42 -3.70 -34.25
N SER A 473 -13.51 -3.47 -34.96
CA SER A 473 -13.64 -3.69 -36.40
C SER A 473 -14.13 -2.43 -37.09
N VAL A 474 -13.33 -1.88 -38.01
CA VAL A 474 -13.63 -0.63 -38.73
C VAL A 474 -13.36 -0.80 -40.22
N GLY A 475 -14.32 -0.49 -41.09
CA GLY A 475 -14.11 -0.57 -42.54
C GLY A 475 -13.04 0.42 -43.04
N ASN A 476 -13.15 1.69 -42.68
CA ASN A 476 -12.20 2.74 -43.08
C ASN A 476 -11.83 3.61 -41.89
N LEU A 477 -10.54 3.69 -41.52
CA LEU A 477 -10.03 4.54 -40.45
C LEU A 477 -9.02 5.53 -41.00
N THR A 478 -9.35 6.83 -40.95
CA THR A 478 -8.40 7.91 -41.22
C THR A 478 -8.10 8.67 -39.94
N SER A 479 -6.85 8.68 -39.50
CA SER A 479 -6.45 9.43 -38.31
C SER A 479 -5.49 10.57 -38.68
N SER A 480 -5.63 11.70 -38.00
CA SER A 480 -4.56 12.69 -37.81
C SER A 480 -4.21 12.87 -36.33
N GLY A 481 -4.91 12.17 -35.44
CA GLY A 481 -4.81 12.29 -33.99
C GLY A 481 -4.20 11.06 -33.34
N ARG A 482 -4.53 10.81 -32.07
CA ARG A 482 -3.96 9.73 -31.28
C ARG A 482 -4.87 8.49 -31.24
N ILE A 483 -4.30 7.32 -31.51
CA ILE A 483 -4.94 6.01 -31.28
C ILE A 483 -4.08 5.27 -30.26
N THR A 484 -4.69 4.76 -29.20
CA THR A 484 -4.00 4.00 -28.15
C THR A 484 -4.56 2.59 -28.08
N LEU A 485 -3.70 1.60 -28.28
CA LEU A 485 -4.00 0.17 -28.24
C LEU A 485 -3.32 -0.45 -27.01
N GLY A 486 -4.13 -0.83 -26.02
CA GLY A 486 -3.67 -1.43 -24.77
C GLY A 486 -3.09 -0.45 -23.75
N ASP A 487 -2.89 -0.94 -22.53
CA ASP A 487 -2.27 -0.25 -21.40
C ASP A 487 -1.52 -1.23 -20.48
N GLU A 488 -0.85 -0.70 -19.46
CA GLU A 488 -0.09 -1.48 -18.44
C GLU A 488 -0.96 -2.47 -17.63
N ASN A 489 -2.29 -2.38 -17.73
CA ASN A 489 -3.23 -3.26 -17.05
C ASN A 489 -3.66 -4.46 -17.92
N GLY A 490 -3.13 -4.59 -19.14
CA GLY A 490 -3.24 -5.81 -19.95
C GLY A 490 -4.50 -5.93 -20.83
N SER A 491 -5.20 -4.83 -21.13
CA SER A 491 -6.34 -4.87 -22.06
C SER A 491 -5.89 -4.74 -23.52
N THR A 492 -5.35 -5.80 -24.12
CA THR A 492 -4.87 -5.80 -25.52
C THR A 492 -6.00 -6.16 -26.48
N GLY A 493 -6.76 -5.17 -26.95
CA GLY A 493 -7.70 -5.37 -28.06
C GLY A 493 -7.01 -5.23 -29.41
N THR A 494 -7.38 -6.07 -30.38
CA THR A 494 -6.89 -5.97 -31.77
C THR A 494 -7.73 -4.97 -32.57
N LEU A 495 -7.05 -4.07 -33.30
CA LEU A 495 -7.69 -3.19 -34.27
C LEU A 495 -7.73 -3.87 -35.64
N ASN A 496 -8.89 -4.41 -36.00
CA ASN A 496 -9.18 -4.95 -37.32
C ASN A 496 -9.72 -3.83 -38.21
N VAL A 497 -9.06 -3.56 -39.33
CA VAL A 497 -9.41 -2.44 -40.20
C VAL A 497 -9.37 -2.79 -41.68
N GLY A 498 -10.38 -2.39 -42.47
CA GLY A 498 -10.29 -2.54 -43.92
C GLY A 498 -9.19 -1.65 -44.50
N ASN A 499 -9.36 -0.33 -44.40
CA ASN A 499 -8.38 0.65 -44.87
C ASN A 499 -7.90 1.54 -43.71
N LEU A 500 -6.63 1.39 -43.34
CA LEU A 500 -5.94 2.25 -42.37
C LEU A 500 -5.17 3.35 -43.09
N THR A 501 -5.46 4.61 -42.75
CA THR A 501 -4.71 5.77 -43.23
C THR A 501 -4.29 6.63 -42.05
N LEU A 502 -2.99 6.64 -41.74
CA LEU A 502 -2.36 7.54 -40.78
C LEU A 502 -1.78 8.74 -41.54
N ARG A 503 -1.86 9.94 -40.95
CA ARG A 503 -1.33 11.18 -41.53
C ARG A 503 -0.15 11.70 -40.71
N ALA A 504 0.56 12.73 -41.19
CA ALA A 504 1.77 13.27 -40.56
C ALA A 504 1.66 13.61 -39.06
N ASN A 505 0.47 13.97 -38.55
CA ASN A 505 0.26 14.28 -37.13
C ASN A 505 -0.27 13.09 -36.31
N SER A 506 -0.52 11.94 -36.95
CA SER A 506 -1.01 10.75 -36.28
C SER A 506 -0.02 10.26 -35.23
N GLN A 507 -0.57 9.79 -34.12
CA GLN A 507 0.16 9.11 -33.08
C GLN A 507 -0.52 7.77 -32.80
N THR A 508 0.22 6.68 -33.01
CA THR A 508 -0.24 5.34 -32.70
C THR A 508 0.56 4.85 -31.50
N ASP A 509 -0.10 4.72 -30.36
CA ASP A 509 0.49 4.19 -29.14
C ASP A 509 0.08 2.72 -29.01
N VAL A 510 1.06 1.82 -28.91
CA VAL A 510 0.86 0.38 -28.81
C VAL A 510 1.55 -0.11 -27.55
N TYR A 511 0.81 -0.83 -26.71
CA TYR A 511 1.37 -1.60 -25.62
C TYR A 511 1.63 -3.04 -26.10
N LEU A 512 2.89 -3.48 -26.02
CA LEU A 512 3.33 -4.82 -26.40
C LEU A 512 3.81 -5.55 -25.14
N ASP A 513 3.17 -6.63 -24.75
CA ASP A 513 3.69 -7.49 -23.69
C ASP A 513 4.82 -8.40 -24.20
N ALA A 514 5.65 -8.92 -23.30
CA ALA A 514 6.82 -9.75 -23.66
C ALA A 514 6.47 -11.11 -24.32
N ASN A 515 5.21 -11.52 -24.28
CA ASN A 515 4.66 -12.75 -24.85
C ASN A 515 3.70 -12.51 -26.02
N ALA A 516 3.54 -11.26 -26.48
CA ALA A 516 2.62 -10.94 -27.56
C ALA A 516 3.06 -11.69 -28.84
N THR A 517 2.15 -12.50 -29.40
CA THR A 517 2.39 -13.25 -30.65
C THR A 517 1.61 -12.72 -31.84
N ASP A 518 0.51 -12.01 -31.58
CA ASP A 518 -0.42 -11.54 -32.60
C ASP A 518 -0.23 -10.05 -32.86
N ALA A 519 -0.45 -9.61 -34.10
CA ALA A 519 -0.35 -8.20 -34.46
C ALA A 519 -1.49 -7.39 -33.83
N PRO A 520 -1.20 -6.29 -33.12
CA PRO A 520 -2.24 -5.44 -32.51
C PRO A 520 -3.08 -4.69 -33.55
N ILE A 521 -2.59 -4.57 -34.79
CA ILE A 521 -3.30 -3.98 -35.91
C ILE A 521 -3.33 -4.99 -37.06
N VAL A 522 -4.52 -5.35 -37.49
CA VAL A 522 -4.76 -6.21 -38.66
C VAL A 522 -5.50 -5.39 -39.71
N ALA A 523 -4.95 -5.27 -40.92
CA ALA A 523 -5.48 -4.40 -41.97
C ALA A 523 -5.71 -5.12 -43.31
N GLN A 524 -6.66 -4.69 -44.15
CA GLN A 524 -6.62 -5.08 -45.57
C GLN A 524 -5.63 -4.20 -46.35
N ASN A 525 -5.65 -2.88 -46.10
CA ASN A 525 -4.73 -1.90 -46.66
C ASN A 525 -4.21 -0.96 -45.57
N ALA A 526 -2.92 -0.64 -45.57
CA ALA A 526 -2.31 0.30 -44.63
C ALA A 526 -1.46 1.36 -45.34
N THR A 527 -1.71 2.63 -45.00
CA THR A 527 -0.87 3.79 -45.36
C THR A 527 -0.37 4.44 -44.06
N LEU A 528 0.95 4.41 -43.85
CA LEU A 528 1.59 4.82 -42.59
C LEU A 528 2.30 6.18 -42.73
N ASP A 529 2.13 7.01 -41.69
CA ASP A 529 2.80 8.30 -41.49
C ASP A 529 2.71 8.64 -39.98
N GLY A 530 3.31 9.75 -39.54
CA GLY A 530 3.25 10.20 -38.15
C GLY A 530 4.19 9.43 -37.21
N THR A 531 3.77 9.18 -35.98
CA THR A 531 4.61 8.61 -34.92
C THR A 531 4.03 7.28 -34.40
N LEU A 532 4.87 6.26 -34.30
CA LEU A 532 4.59 5.02 -33.58
C LEU A 532 5.28 5.06 -32.21
N ASN A 533 4.54 4.83 -31.14
CA ASN A 533 5.11 4.64 -29.81
C ASN A 533 4.79 3.23 -29.32
N ILE A 534 5.84 2.47 -29.01
CA ILE A 534 5.75 1.15 -28.40
C ILE A 534 6.03 1.29 -26.91
N THR A 535 5.25 0.61 -26.08
CA THR A 535 5.47 0.48 -24.63
C THR A 535 5.34 -0.99 -24.23
N GLY A 536 5.71 -1.37 -23.00
CA GLY A 536 5.64 -2.76 -22.51
C GLY A 536 6.78 -3.69 -23.00
N TYR A 537 7.28 -3.48 -24.21
CA TYR A 537 8.38 -4.25 -24.82
C TYR A 537 9.71 -3.50 -24.61
N GLY A 538 10.53 -3.91 -23.64
CA GLY A 538 11.77 -3.19 -23.33
C GLY A 538 12.53 -3.56 -22.05
N SER A 539 12.23 -4.69 -21.40
CA SER A 539 13.03 -5.13 -20.25
C SER A 539 14.24 -5.93 -20.71
N ALA A 540 15.41 -5.63 -20.13
CA ALA A 540 16.69 -6.26 -20.45
C ALA A 540 16.65 -7.81 -20.38
N SER A 541 15.75 -8.38 -19.56
CA SER A 541 15.56 -9.82 -19.38
C SER A 541 14.76 -10.54 -20.48
N THR A 542 14.04 -9.81 -21.35
CA THR A 542 13.14 -10.40 -22.37
C THR A 542 13.65 -10.26 -23.80
N LEU A 543 14.81 -9.61 -23.99
CA LEU A 543 15.35 -9.30 -25.31
C LEU A 543 16.24 -10.45 -25.81
N SER A 544 15.67 -11.26 -26.69
CA SER A 544 16.42 -12.15 -27.59
C SER A 544 16.71 -11.37 -28.87
N ALA A 545 17.96 -11.40 -29.34
CA ALA A 545 18.43 -10.61 -30.48
C ALA A 545 17.77 -10.96 -31.85
N ASP A 546 16.89 -11.97 -31.90
CA ASP A 546 16.41 -12.56 -33.16
C ASP A 546 14.87 -12.68 -33.29
N SER A 547 14.07 -12.04 -32.42
CA SER A 547 12.61 -12.15 -32.47
C SER A 547 11.96 -10.86 -32.96
N ALA A 548 11.89 -10.68 -34.28
CA ALA A 548 11.09 -9.61 -34.88
C ALA A 548 9.61 -9.77 -34.50
N PHE A 549 8.97 -8.65 -34.14
CA PHE A 549 7.56 -8.61 -33.77
C PHE A 549 6.74 -7.85 -34.81
N THR A 550 5.66 -8.45 -35.32
CA THR A 550 4.76 -7.81 -36.29
C THR A 550 3.80 -6.87 -35.55
N VAL A 551 3.95 -5.56 -35.73
CA VAL A 551 3.05 -4.54 -35.15
C VAL A 551 1.81 -4.35 -36.02
N ILE A 552 1.97 -4.45 -37.34
CA ILE A 552 0.87 -4.34 -38.31
C ILE A 552 0.99 -5.52 -39.27
N ASP A 553 -0.08 -6.31 -39.34
CA ASP A 553 -0.26 -7.37 -40.33
C ASP A 553 -1.32 -6.91 -41.34
N ALA A 554 -0.95 -6.78 -42.61
CA ALA A 554 -1.85 -6.37 -43.67
C ALA A 554 -2.07 -7.47 -44.72
N GLU A 555 -3.20 -7.43 -45.44
CA GLU A 555 -3.40 -8.32 -46.60
C GLU A 555 -2.69 -7.81 -47.88
N ASN A 556 -2.55 -6.49 -48.02
CA ASN A 556 -1.88 -5.85 -49.16
C ASN A 556 -0.62 -5.11 -48.71
N ALA A 557 0.27 -4.82 -49.67
CA ALA A 557 1.53 -4.13 -49.40
C ALA A 557 1.31 -2.81 -48.65
N ILE A 558 2.03 -2.65 -47.54
CA ILE A 558 2.02 -1.42 -46.74
C ILE A 558 2.69 -0.30 -47.55
N SER A 559 2.09 0.89 -47.52
CA SER A 559 2.65 2.08 -48.17
C SER A 559 2.98 3.18 -47.15
N GLY A 560 3.99 4.00 -47.44
CA GLY A 560 4.51 4.99 -46.47
C GLY A 560 5.41 4.36 -45.40
N ASN A 561 5.66 5.09 -44.32
CA ASN A 561 6.35 4.61 -43.11
C ASN A 561 6.06 5.59 -41.95
N PHE A 562 6.18 5.14 -40.70
CA PHE A 562 6.19 6.06 -39.57
C PHE A 562 7.39 7.01 -39.68
N THR A 563 7.13 8.30 -39.52
CA THR A 563 8.17 9.35 -39.52
C THR A 563 9.02 9.26 -38.24
N ASN A 564 8.42 8.88 -37.11
CA ASN A 564 9.11 8.70 -35.82
C ASN A 564 8.72 7.38 -35.15
N LEU A 565 9.67 6.79 -34.42
CA LEU A 565 9.48 5.59 -33.59
C LEU A 565 10.05 5.84 -32.18
N THR A 566 9.24 5.59 -31.15
CA THR A 566 9.66 5.58 -29.74
C THR A 566 9.38 4.21 -29.15
N VAL A 567 10.27 3.65 -28.33
CA VAL A 567 10.07 2.34 -27.68
C VAL A 567 10.33 2.47 -26.18
N ALA A 568 9.40 2.03 -25.32
CA ALA A 568 9.48 2.13 -23.85
C ALA A 568 9.72 3.55 -23.31
N GLY A 569 9.18 4.58 -23.98
CA GLY A 569 9.40 5.99 -23.62
C GLY A 569 10.81 6.50 -23.95
N MET A 570 11.66 5.64 -24.49
CA MET A 570 12.97 5.97 -25.02
C MET A 570 12.82 6.39 -26.48
N ALA A 571 13.31 7.59 -26.82
CA ALA A 571 13.68 7.85 -28.20
C ALA A 571 14.69 6.77 -28.64
N SER A 572 14.73 6.42 -29.93
CA SER A 572 15.77 5.52 -30.45
C SER A 572 17.15 5.96 -29.93
N GLY A 573 17.79 5.11 -29.12
CA GLY A 573 19.10 5.39 -28.50
C GLY A 573 19.11 5.96 -27.07
N SER A 574 18.04 5.81 -26.27
CA SER A 574 18.10 6.24 -24.85
C SER A 574 18.73 5.20 -23.91
N VAL A 575 18.70 3.91 -24.27
CA VAL A 575 19.69 2.92 -23.81
C VAL A 575 20.79 2.87 -24.85
N ASP A 576 22.03 2.84 -24.39
CA ASP A 576 23.19 2.83 -25.29
C ASP A 576 23.44 1.42 -25.86
N PHE A 577 23.03 0.33 -25.19
CA PHE A 577 23.35 -1.03 -25.65
C PHE A 577 22.28 -1.76 -26.50
N ILE A 578 21.05 -1.24 -26.62
CA ILE A 578 19.97 -1.82 -27.45
C ILE A 578 19.41 -0.77 -28.40
N THR A 579 19.16 -1.17 -29.65
CA THR A 579 18.46 -0.40 -30.66
C THR A 579 17.23 -1.15 -31.15
N PHE A 580 16.21 -0.42 -31.60
CA PHE A 580 15.06 -0.98 -32.29
C PHE A 580 15.00 -0.42 -33.71
N SER A 581 14.71 -1.29 -34.68
CA SER A 581 14.36 -0.88 -36.04
C SER A 581 12.89 -1.21 -36.30
N GLY A 582 12.11 -0.19 -36.69
CA GLY A 582 10.76 -0.37 -37.24
C GLY A 582 10.80 -0.21 -38.75
N THR A 583 10.50 -1.28 -39.48
CA THR A 583 10.51 -1.27 -40.94
C THR A 583 9.39 -2.13 -41.49
N ILE A 584 8.94 -1.80 -42.71
CA ILE A 584 8.19 -2.77 -43.51
C ILE A 584 9.13 -3.95 -43.78
N ASP A 585 8.69 -5.17 -43.49
CA ASP A 585 9.51 -6.36 -43.68
C ASP A 585 9.88 -6.51 -45.17
N PRO A 586 11.18 -6.52 -45.51
CA PRO A 586 11.61 -6.72 -46.90
C PRO A 586 11.23 -8.09 -47.47
N ALA A 587 11.07 -9.11 -46.61
CA ALA A 587 10.67 -10.46 -47.01
C ALA A 587 9.15 -10.58 -47.22
N ASP A 588 8.38 -9.77 -46.50
CA ASP A 588 6.93 -9.70 -46.60
C ASP A 588 6.41 -8.26 -46.43
N VAL A 589 6.23 -7.55 -47.54
CA VAL A 589 5.88 -6.12 -47.54
C VAL A 589 4.48 -5.82 -47.01
N THR A 590 3.72 -6.84 -46.59
CA THR A 590 2.45 -6.66 -45.91
C THR A 590 2.59 -6.56 -44.39
N ASN A 591 3.80 -6.78 -43.85
CA ASN A 591 4.09 -6.69 -42.41
C ASN A 591 4.91 -5.46 -42.07
N TYR A 592 4.53 -4.75 -41.00
CA TYR A 592 5.39 -3.78 -40.34
C TYR A 592 5.98 -4.40 -39.07
N VAL A 593 7.30 -4.61 -39.06
CA VAL A 593 8.00 -5.35 -38.01
C VAL A 593 8.86 -4.43 -37.14
N LEU A 594 8.86 -4.70 -35.85
CA LEU A 594 9.77 -4.14 -34.85
C LEU A 594 10.84 -5.18 -34.54
N THR A 595 12.10 -4.86 -34.82
CA THR A 595 13.23 -5.77 -34.54
C THR A 595 14.16 -5.16 -33.48
N PRO A 596 14.32 -5.79 -32.30
CA PRO A 596 15.36 -5.41 -31.35
C PRO A 596 16.74 -5.89 -31.83
N SER A 597 17.80 -5.11 -31.56
CA SER A 597 19.19 -5.51 -31.83
C SER A 597 20.15 -4.86 -30.82
N LEU A 598 21.34 -5.43 -30.64
CA LEU A 598 22.39 -4.81 -29.82
C LEU A 598 23.07 -3.69 -30.62
N THR A 599 23.40 -2.57 -29.98
CA THR A 599 24.19 -1.53 -30.65
C THR A 599 25.59 -2.01 -31.03
N TRP A 600 26.09 -3.06 -30.38
CA TRP A 600 27.27 -3.82 -30.82
C TRP A 600 27.17 -4.24 -32.30
N TYR A 601 25.98 -4.66 -32.76
CA TYR A 601 25.73 -5.15 -34.12
C TYR A 601 25.09 -4.12 -35.06
N ALA A 602 24.88 -2.88 -34.60
CA ALA A 602 24.16 -1.86 -35.36
C ALA A 602 24.81 -1.49 -36.70
N SER A 603 26.10 -1.79 -36.92
CA SER A 603 26.76 -1.58 -38.22
C SER A 603 26.28 -2.54 -39.32
N GLN A 604 25.58 -3.63 -38.95
CA GLN A 604 25.11 -4.65 -39.89
C GLN A 604 23.69 -4.38 -40.44
N ASN A 605 22.93 -3.50 -39.81
CA ASN A 605 21.54 -3.19 -40.15
C ASN A 605 21.35 -1.67 -40.22
N PRO A 606 20.38 -1.09 -40.97
CA PRO A 606 20.05 0.33 -40.87
C PRO A 606 19.34 0.60 -39.53
N ALA A 607 20.09 0.47 -38.43
CA ALA A 607 19.65 0.78 -37.09
C ALA A 607 19.54 2.30 -36.90
N ALA A 608 18.67 2.73 -36.00
CA ALA A 608 18.47 4.15 -35.70
C ALA A 608 19.68 4.80 -34.97
N THR A 609 20.63 4.01 -34.47
CA THR A 609 21.80 4.44 -33.71
C THR A 609 23.11 3.89 -34.29
N ALA A 610 24.20 4.64 -34.20
CA ALA A 610 25.54 4.19 -34.60
C ALA A 610 26.08 3.11 -33.64
N ALA A 611 26.91 2.19 -34.17
CA ALA A 611 27.43 1.07 -33.38
C ALA A 611 28.49 1.49 -32.34
N HIS A 612 28.47 0.84 -31.16
CA HIS A 612 29.50 1.02 -30.13
C HIS A 612 29.53 -0.17 -29.15
N GLY A 613 30.59 -0.24 -28.32
CA GLY A 613 30.82 -1.31 -27.33
C GLY A 613 30.52 -0.97 -25.88
N THR A 614 29.94 0.21 -25.61
CA THR A 614 29.56 0.64 -24.26
C THR A 614 28.21 0.06 -23.82
N PHE A 615 28.17 -0.48 -22.61
CA PHE A 615 26.96 -0.93 -21.92
C PHE A 615 26.77 -0.14 -20.63
N THR A 616 25.85 0.84 -20.61
CA THR A 616 25.57 1.68 -19.45
C THR A 616 24.32 1.21 -18.68
N LEU A 617 24.52 0.55 -17.54
CA LEU A 617 23.42 0.09 -16.67
C LEU A 617 23.33 0.98 -15.43
N ASN A 618 22.50 2.03 -15.44
CA ASN A 618 22.48 3.03 -14.37
C ASN A 618 21.77 2.58 -13.08
N ASN A 619 20.83 1.64 -13.18
CA ASN A 619 20.10 1.14 -12.01
C ASN A 619 21.01 0.21 -11.18
N PRO A 620 21.31 0.51 -9.90
CA PRO A 620 22.14 -0.35 -9.05
C PRO A 620 21.60 -1.78 -8.94
N ASP A 621 20.28 -1.95 -8.88
CA ASP A 621 19.63 -3.27 -8.78
C ASP A 621 19.36 -3.90 -10.16
N GLY A 622 19.70 -3.20 -11.24
CA GLY A 622 19.45 -3.65 -12.60
C GLY A 622 20.51 -4.64 -13.08
N SER A 623 20.07 -5.71 -13.72
CA SER A 623 20.95 -6.65 -14.43
C SER A 623 20.54 -6.83 -15.90
N PHE A 624 21.53 -7.12 -16.76
CA PHE A 624 21.32 -7.49 -18.15
C PHE A 624 22.17 -8.70 -18.50
N THR A 625 21.53 -9.80 -18.91
CA THR A 625 22.23 -11.03 -19.33
C THR A 625 22.31 -11.11 -20.83
N LEU A 626 23.55 -11.22 -21.32
CA LEU A 626 23.85 -11.37 -22.72
C LEU A 626 24.25 -12.82 -23.03
N SER A 627 23.31 -13.56 -23.62
CA SER A 627 23.52 -14.94 -24.08
C SER A 627 23.94 -15.04 -25.55
N THR A 628 24.00 -13.91 -26.25
CA THR A 628 24.53 -13.83 -27.61
C THR A 628 26.01 -13.49 -27.54
N ALA A 629 26.86 -14.34 -28.13
CA ALA A 629 28.30 -14.09 -28.20
C ALA A 629 28.61 -12.74 -28.86
N LEU A 630 29.48 -11.93 -28.26
CA LEU A 630 30.05 -10.74 -28.87
C LEU A 630 31.28 -11.09 -29.71
N VAL A 631 31.29 -10.66 -30.97
CA VAL A 631 32.39 -10.89 -31.94
C VAL A 631 32.83 -9.59 -32.59
N ASP A 632 34.06 -9.55 -33.10
CA ASP A 632 34.62 -8.39 -33.81
C ASP A 632 33.70 -7.85 -34.91
N GLN A 633 33.53 -6.54 -34.93
CA GLN A 633 32.78 -5.78 -35.92
C GLN A 633 33.69 -4.85 -36.72
N ASN A 634 33.13 -4.26 -37.78
CA ASN A 634 33.79 -3.16 -38.48
C ASN A 634 33.84 -1.93 -37.57
N ALA A 635 34.94 -1.17 -37.64
CA ALA A 635 35.06 0.09 -36.91
C ALA A 635 33.95 1.07 -37.32
N GLU A 636 33.38 1.76 -36.32
CA GLU A 636 32.31 2.75 -36.51
C GLU A 636 32.89 4.16 -36.46
N ALA A 637 32.89 4.84 -37.61
CA ALA A 637 33.48 6.17 -37.74
C ALA A 637 32.72 7.25 -36.95
N THR A 638 31.41 7.07 -36.73
CA THR A 638 30.55 8.05 -36.05
C THR A 638 30.81 8.13 -34.55
N THR A 639 31.05 6.98 -33.92
CA THR A 639 31.28 6.87 -32.47
C THR A 639 32.77 6.79 -32.13
N GLY A 640 33.62 6.48 -33.11
CA GLY A 640 35.05 6.21 -32.90
C GLY A 640 35.33 4.83 -32.30
N TRP A 641 34.31 3.96 -32.21
CA TRP A 641 34.46 2.60 -31.71
C TRP A 641 35.25 1.74 -32.70
N ASP A 642 36.19 0.95 -32.18
CA ASP A 642 37.09 0.10 -32.95
C ASP A 642 36.43 -1.20 -33.46
N GLY A 643 35.19 -1.47 -33.03
CA GLY A 643 34.45 -2.69 -33.33
C GLY A 643 34.81 -3.88 -32.44
N LYS A 644 35.64 -3.68 -31.41
CA LYS A 644 36.34 -4.77 -30.72
C LYS A 644 36.36 -4.64 -29.20
N SER A 645 36.32 -3.43 -28.67
CA SER A 645 36.46 -3.17 -27.24
C SER A 645 35.10 -3.08 -26.54
N LEU A 646 34.99 -3.64 -25.34
CA LEU A 646 33.80 -3.58 -24.48
C LEU A 646 34.03 -2.63 -23.30
N THR A 647 33.07 -1.75 -23.02
CA THR A 647 33.12 -0.87 -21.85
C THR A 647 31.86 -1.03 -21.02
N LYS A 648 32.01 -1.36 -19.73
CA LYS A 648 30.92 -1.46 -18.76
C LYS A 648 30.87 -0.20 -17.90
N GLU A 649 29.73 0.50 -17.96
CA GLU A 649 29.42 1.73 -17.23
C GLU A 649 28.11 1.60 -16.41
N GLY A 650 27.87 2.56 -15.51
CA GLY A 650 26.72 2.57 -14.60
C GLY A 650 26.79 1.55 -13.46
N GLN A 651 25.97 1.72 -12.43
CA GLN A 651 26.04 0.94 -11.17
C GLN A 651 25.53 -0.51 -11.28
N GLY A 652 24.72 -0.85 -12.28
CA GLY A 652 24.12 -2.17 -12.44
C GLY A 652 25.08 -3.25 -12.97
N THR A 653 24.53 -4.44 -13.21
CA THR A 653 25.30 -5.66 -13.53
C THR A 653 25.12 -6.11 -14.97
N LEU A 654 26.21 -6.19 -15.74
CA LEU A 654 26.24 -6.85 -17.05
C LEU A 654 26.71 -8.30 -16.87
N ILE A 655 25.91 -9.27 -17.32
CA ILE A 655 26.22 -10.70 -17.25
C ILE A 655 26.52 -11.21 -18.66
N LEU A 656 27.70 -11.78 -18.88
CA LEU A 656 28.05 -12.45 -20.13
C LEU A 656 27.89 -13.96 -19.96
N ASN A 657 27.00 -14.56 -20.74
CA ASN A 657 26.70 -16.00 -20.71
C ASN A 657 26.90 -16.64 -22.09
N ALA A 658 28.01 -16.32 -22.73
CA ALA A 658 28.39 -16.84 -24.03
C ALA A 658 29.91 -16.74 -24.23
N VAL A 659 30.41 -17.42 -25.27
CA VAL A 659 31.81 -17.34 -25.68
C VAL A 659 32.03 -16.06 -26.48
N ASN A 660 32.51 -14.99 -25.83
CA ASN A 660 32.76 -13.70 -26.46
C ASN A 660 34.17 -13.67 -27.05
N SER A 661 34.26 -13.61 -28.38
CA SER A 661 35.51 -13.75 -29.13
C SER A 661 36.07 -12.43 -29.66
N TYR A 662 35.51 -11.29 -29.23
CA TYR A 662 36.04 -9.97 -29.56
C TYR A 662 37.52 -9.84 -29.18
N SER A 663 38.27 -9.02 -29.91
CA SER A 663 39.73 -8.92 -29.80
C SER A 663 40.25 -7.67 -29.06
N GLY A 664 39.36 -6.75 -28.66
CA GLY A 664 39.70 -5.50 -27.96
C GLY A 664 39.76 -5.65 -26.44
N THR A 665 40.00 -4.54 -25.74
CA THR A 665 40.05 -4.54 -24.26
C THR A 665 38.65 -4.58 -23.66
N THR A 666 38.57 -5.06 -22.42
CA THR A 666 37.36 -5.00 -21.59
C THR A 666 37.61 -4.03 -20.44
N ASP A 667 36.93 -2.89 -20.43
CA ASP A 667 37.07 -1.89 -19.37
C ASP A 667 35.81 -1.88 -18.49
N VAL A 668 35.98 -2.19 -17.20
CA VAL A 668 34.91 -2.15 -16.19
C VAL A 668 35.11 -0.89 -15.35
N ASN A 669 34.43 0.18 -15.73
CA ASN A 669 34.60 1.49 -15.11
C ASN A 669 33.67 1.70 -13.91
N GLN A 670 32.45 1.13 -13.96
CA GLN A 670 31.44 1.23 -12.90
C GLN A 670 30.55 -0.03 -12.84
N GLY A 671 29.99 -0.29 -11.65
CA GLY A 671 29.10 -1.44 -11.42
C GLY A 671 29.81 -2.78 -11.58
N THR A 672 29.06 -3.79 -12.03
CA THR A 672 29.56 -5.17 -12.11
C THR A 672 29.59 -5.70 -13.54
N LEU A 673 30.70 -6.33 -13.94
CA LEU A 673 30.76 -7.26 -15.07
C LEU A 673 30.90 -8.68 -14.53
N TRP A 674 29.95 -9.55 -14.86
CA TRP A 674 29.90 -10.93 -14.38
C TRP A 674 29.99 -11.94 -15.55
N LEU A 675 30.80 -12.98 -15.38
CA LEU A 675 30.84 -14.13 -16.29
C LEU A 675 30.03 -15.28 -15.68
N ASP A 676 28.98 -15.71 -16.37
CA ASP A 676 28.20 -16.89 -15.95
C ASP A 676 28.81 -18.19 -16.54
N GLU A 677 28.16 -19.34 -16.36
CA GLU A 677 28.70 -20.67 -16.69
C GLU A 677 29.26 -20.79 -18.13
N ALA A 678 28.63 -20.16 -19.12
CA ALA A 678 29.12 -20.16 -20.52
C ALA A 678 29.98 -18.92 -20.87
N GLY A 679 30.22 -18.03 -19.91
CA GLY A 679 30.90 -16.75 -20.07
C GLY A 679 32.41 -16.91 -20.30
N VAL A 680 32.84 -16.57 -21.52
CA VAL A 680 34.28 -16.49 -21.87
C VAL A 680 34.58 -15.11 -22.44
N ILE A 681 35.68 -14.50 -22.02
CA ILE A 681 36.26 -13.29 -22.65
C ILE A 681 37.54 -13.68 -23.40
N GLY A 682 37.53 -13.41 -24.71
CA GLY A 682 38.67 -13.60 -25.60
C GLY A 682 38.80 -15.04 -26.11
N VAL A 683 39.45 -15.18 -27.26
CA VAL A 683 39.85 -16.48 -27.82
C VAL A 683 41.02 -17.09 -27.03
N GLN A 684 41.27 -18.39 -27.17
CA GLN A 684 42.41 -19.04 -26.53
C GLN A 684 43.75 -18.36 -26.89
N ASN A 685 44.61 -18.15 -25.88
CA ASN A 685 45.88 -17.41 -25.97
C ASN A 685 45.71 -15.93 -26.33
N SER A 686 44.62 -15.30 -25.88
CA SER A 686 44.41 -13.88 -26.09
C SER A 686 45.37 -13.06 -25.20
N GLU A 687 45.87 -11.95 -25.74
CA GLU A 687 46.65 -10.97 -24.96
C GLU A 687 45.74 -9.82 -24.46
N GLN A 688 44.42 -9.97 -24.55
CA GLN A 688 43.45 -8.97 -24.09
C GLN A 688 43.55 -8.77 -22.59
N ALA A 689 43.26 -7.53 -22.15
CA ALA A 689 43.19 -7.19 -20.75
C ALA A 689 41.74 -6.88 -20.34
N VAL A 690 41.33 -7.41 -19.19
CA VAL A 690 40.19 -6.93 -18.42
C VAL A 690 40.73 -5.93 -17.38
N ASN A 691 40.36 -4.66 -17.53
CA ASN A 691 40.76 -3.59 -16.62
C ASN A 691 39.59 -3.24 -15.70
N VAL A 692 39.80 -3.31 -14.39
CA VAL A 692 38.76 -3.03 -13.39
C VAL A 692 39.12 -1.75 -12.65
N ALA A 693 38.28 -0.72 -12.77
CA ALA A 693 38.46 0.55 -12.09
C ALA A 693 38.20 0.45 -10.58
N ALA A 694 38.68 1.42 -9.81
CA ALA A 694 38.38 1.50 -8.39
C ALA A 694 36.87 1.71 -8.17
N GLY A 695 36.27 0.89 -7.30
CA GLY A 695 34.82 0.89 -7.04
C GLY A 695 33.98 0.08 -8.03
N ALA A 696 34.58 -0.52 -9.07
CA ALA A 696 33.93 -1.46 -9.96
C ALA A 696 34.22 -2.92 -9.54
N THR A 697 33.35 -3.84 -9.97
CA THR A 697 33.48 -5.27 -9.70
C THR A 697 33.57 -6.05 -11.00
N PHE A 698 34.55 -6.95 -11.08
CA PHE A 698 34.61 -7.98 -12.11
C PHE A 698 34.54 -9.34 -11.43
N GLY A 699 33.77 -10.28 -11.97
CA GLY A 699 33.74 -11.61 -11.41
C GLY A 699 33.09 -12.66 -12.29
N GLY A 700 32.91 -13.85 -11.74
CA GLY A 700 32.18 -14.91 -12.43
C GLY A 700 31.88 -16.14 -11.59
N SER A 701 30.94 -16.93 -12.11
CA SER A 701 30.59 -18.28 -11.71
C SER A 701 31.01 -19.24 -12.82
N SER A 702 32.12 -19.96 -12.68
CA SER A 702 32.62 -20.87 -13.74
C SER A 702 33.07 -20.17 -15.03
N GLY A 703 33.33 -18.86 -14.97
CA GLY A 703 33.77 -18.04 -16.11
C GLY A 703 35.26 -18.17 -16.45
N VAL A 704 35.61 -17.84 -17.69
CA VAL A 704 36.99 -17.89 -18.20
C VAL A 704 37.41 -16.58 -18.85
N VAL A 705 38.58 -16.07 -18.46
CA VAL A 705 39.28 -14.97 -19.15
C VAL A 705 40.50 -15.53 -19.84
N ASN A 706 40.58 -15.43 -21.17
CA ASN A 706 41.71 -15.95 -21.94
C ASN A 706 42.88 -14.97 -22.07
N GLY A 707 43.03 -14.02 -21.15
CA GLY A 707 44.06 -12.99 -21.14
C GLY A 707 44.32 -12.45 -19.71
N ASN A 708 44.83 -11.23 -19.61
CA ASN A 708 45.26 -10.64 -18.34
C ASN A 708 44.10 -9.94 -17.60
N VAL A 709 44.17 -9.89 -16.27
CA VAL A 709 43.25 -9.10 -15.43
C VAL A 709 44.03 -8.09 -14.61
N ASN A 710 43.71 -6.80 -14.78
CA ASN A 710 44.30 -5.69 -14.05
C ASN A 710 43.24 -5.03 -13.17
N SER A 711 43.24 -5.32 -11.87
CA SER A 711 42.20 -4.82 -10.96
C SER A 711 42.68 -3.76 -9.99
N LYS A 712 42.01 -2.60 -10.00
CA LYS A 712 42.01 -1.60 -8.90
C LYS A 712 40.72 -1.66 -8.08
N GLY A 713 39.76 -2.47 -8.50
CA GLY A 713 38.45 -2.65 -7.87
C GLY A 713 38.35 -4.01 -7.19
N THR A 714 37.19 -4.65 -7.29
CA THR A 714 36.94 -5.97 -6.72
C THR A 714 37.01 -7.04 -7.81
N VAL A 715 37.78 -8.10 -7.60
CA VAL A 715 37.68 -9.36 -8.34
C VAL A 715 36.92 -10.35 -7.48
N GLN A 716 35.80 -10.84 -7.98
CA GLN A 716 34.93 -11.75 -7.26
C GLN A 716 34.86 -13.11 -7.96
N PHE A 717 34.89 -14.19 -7.21
CA PHE A 717 34.77 -15.53 -7.77
C PHE A 717 33.80 -16.39 -6.95
N ASN A 718 32.96 -17.10 -7.68
CA ASN A 718 32.03 -18.10 -7.17
C ASN A 718 32.26 -19.40 -7.96
N ASP A 719 32.19 -20.55 -7.30
CA ASP A 719 32.67 -21.81 -7.86
C ASP A 719 34.11 -21.66 -8.38
N THR A 720 34.36 -21.73 -9.70
CA THR A 720 35.70 -21.53 -10.27
C THR A 720 35.76 -20.31 -11.18
N LEU A 721 36.68 -19.36 -10.95
CA LEU A 721 37.01 -18.33 -11.94
C LEU A 721 38.40 -18.61 -12.48
N THR A 722 38.55 -18.75 -13.81
CA THR A 722 39.84 -19.04 -14.44
C THR A 722 40.36 -17.85 -15.23
N ILE A 723 41.59 -17.43 -14.93
CA ILE A 723 42.34 -16.41 -15.65
C ILE A 723 43.52 -17.10 -16.35
N ASN A 724 43.50 -17.18 -17.68
CA ASN A 724 44.56 -17.78 -18.49
C ASN A 724 45.70 -16.80 -18.85
N GLY A 725 45.98 -15.87 -17.94
CA GLY A 725 47.02 -14.84 -18.05
C GLY A 725 47.44 -14.34 -16.67
N ASP A 726 48.10 -13.19 -16.63
CA ASP A 726 48.56 -12.59 -15.38
C ASP A 726 47.42 -11.89 -14.62
N LEU A 727 47.48 -11.93 -13.29
CA LEU A 727 46.58 -11.18 -12.40
C LEU A 727 47.38 -10.13 -11.63
N SER A 728 47.11 -8.85 -11.93
CA SER A 728 47.58 -7.72 -11.12
C SER A 728 46.46 -7.20 -10.22
N ASN A 729 46.66 -7.27 -8.89
CA ASN A 729 45.68 -6.83 -7.91
C ASN A 729 46.18 -5.62 -7.12
N ALA A 730 45.45 -4.51 -7.17
CA ALA A 730 45.62 -3.33 -6.33
C ALA A 730 44.34 -2.98 -5.53
N GLY A 731 43.32 -3.85 -5.59
CA GLY A 731 42.05 -3.74 -4.88
C GLY A 731 41.78 -4.96 -4.01
N SER A 732 40.57 -5.53 -4.10
CA SER A 732 40.16 -6.68 -3.28
C SER A 732 39.82 -7.89 -4.14
N ILE A 733 40.24 -9.07 -3.69
CA ILE A 733 39.81 -10.36 -4.23
C ILE A 733 38.89 -11.00 -3.19
N VAL A 734 37.66 -11.33 -3.55
CA VAL A 734 36.65 -11.83 -2.61
C VAL A 734 36.02 -13.11 -3.14
N SER A 735 35.93 -14.11 -2.28
CA SER A 735 35.22 -15.35 -2.58
C SER A 735 33.76 -15.32 -2.11
N GLY A 736 32.86 -15.93 -2.91
CA GLY A 736 31.43 -16.00 -2.58
C GLY A 736 30.64 -14.73 -2.96
N ASN A 737 29.32 -14.74 -2.76
CA ASN A 737 28.36 -13.85 -3.42
C ASN A 737 28.24 -12.41 -2.85
N ILE A 738 27.98 -11.43 -3.73
CA ILE A 738 27.36 -10.14 -3.41
C ILE A 738 25.87 -10.31 -3.75
N GLU A 739 25.02 -10.18 -2.73
CA GLU A 739 23.55 -10.07 -2.76
C GLU A 739 22.72 -11.15 -3.50
N GLY A 740 21.88 -11.87 -2.76
CA GLY A 740 20.63 -12.45 -3.29
C GLY A 740 20.51 -13.98 -3.47
N THR A 741 21.56 -14.78 -3.26
CA THR A 741 21.46 -16.27 -3.25
C THR A 741 22.11 -16.88 -2.00
N ASN A 742 21.54 -18.00 -1.52
CA ASN A 742 21.73 -18.60 -0.20
C ASN A 742 23.18 -18.83 0.25
N GLY A 743 23.60 -18.18 1.34
CA GLY A 743 24.70 -18.56 2.23
C GLY A 743 26.12 -18.39 1.68
N ALA A 744 27.05 -17.88 2.49
CA ALA A 744 28.48 -18.00 2.17
C ALA A 744 28.83 -19.49 2.02
N THR A 745 29.53 -19.86 0.96
CA THR A 745 29.96 -21.22 0.65
C THR A 745 31.49 -21.30 0.68
N THR A 746 32.00 -22.48 0.99
CA THR A 746 33.44 -22.82 0.90
C THR A 746 33.69 -23.69 -0.33
N GLY A 747 34.91 -23.68 -0.84
CA GLY A 747 35.35 -24.55 -1.94
C GLY A 747 35.41 -23.83 -3.30
N ASN A 748 35.24 -22.51 -3.31
CA ASN A 748 35.42 -21.71 -4.50
C ASN A 748 36.91 -21.56 -4.81
N THR A 749 37.30 -21.55 -6.08
CA THR A 749 38.70 -21.44 -6.51
C THR A 749 38.88 -20.32 -7.52
N LEU A 750 39.81 -19.40 -7.24
CA LEU A 750 40.37 -18.51 -8.24
C LEU A 750 41.64 -19.14 -8.82
N ILE A 751 41.62 -19.48 -10.12
CA ILE A 751 42.77 -20.05 -10.82
C ILE A 751 43.44 -18.97 -11.65
N VAL A 752 44.73 -18.72 -11.39
CA VAL A 752 45.59 -17.82 -12.16
C VAL A 752 46.65 -18.66 -12.87
N ASN A 753 46.49 -18.84 -14.19
CA ASN A 753 47.42 -19.58 -15.04
C ASN A 753 48.60 -18.73 -15.55
N GLY A 754 49.00 -17.73 -14.76
CA GLY A 754 50.08 -16.79 -15.01
C GLY A 754 50.68 -16.29 -13.70
N ASP A 755 51.38 -15.16 -13.73
CA ASP A 755 51.96 -14.56 -12.53
C ASP A 755 50.91 -13.76 -11.73
N TYR A 756 51.00 -13.84 -10.40
CA TYR A 756 50.19 -13.03 -9.47
C TYR A 756 51.04 -11.91 -8.87
N THR A 757 50.66 -10.66 -9.13
CA THR A 757 51.34 -9.47 -8.60
C THR A 757 50.37 -8.63 -7.77
N CYS A 758 50.67 -8.46 -6.48
CA CYS A 758 49.86 -7.65 -5.58
C CYS A 758 50.52 -6.32 -5.22
N ASN A 759 49.78 -5.22 -5.40
CA ASN A 759 50.21 -3.85 -5.14
C ASN A 759 49.42 -3.27 -3.94
N GLN A 760 49.56 -3.88 -2.75
CA GLN A 760 48.83 -3.52 -1.52
C GLN A 760 47.32 -3.87 -1.53
N GLY A 761 46.92 -4.90 -2.30
CA GLY A 761 45.56 -5.42 -2.30
C GLY A 761 45.29 -6.45 -1.19
N SER A 762 44.03 -6.86 -1.07
CA SER A 762 43.57 -7.90 -0.14
C SER A 762 42.98 -9.11 -0.84
N VAL A 763 42.96 -10.24 -0.14
CA VAL A 763 42.27 -11.47 -0.51
C VAL A 763 41.40 -11.89 0.69
N THR A 764 40.12 -12.16 0.46
CA THR A 764 39.20 -12.68 1.48
C THR A 764 38.68 -14.04 1.06
N LEU A 765 38.93 -15.05 1.90
CA LEU A 765 38.53 -16.45 1.67
C LEU A 765 37.58 -16.91 2.76
N ASN A 766 36.59 -17.73 2.39
CA ASN A 766 35.74 -18.40 3.35
C ASN A 766 36.31 -19.80 3.65
N THR A 767 36.39 -20.12 4.94
CA THR A 767 36.93 -21.40 5.42
C THR A 767 35.99 -21.96 6.47
N GLN A 768 35.67 -23.25 6.39
CA GLN A 768 35.00 -23.95 7.48
C GLN A 768 36.07 -24.37 8.51
N LEU A 769 36.39 -23.52 9.48
CA LEU A 769 37.48 -23.76 10.42
C LEU A 769 37.31 -25.10 11.17
N GLY A 770 38.30 -25.98 11.03
CA GLY A 770 38.33 -27.34 11.58
C GLY A 770 39.73 -27.95 11.52
N ASP A 771 39.82 -29.22 11.15
CA ASP A 771 41.11 -29.93 10.98
C ASP A 771 41.70 -29.74 9.57
N ASP A 772 42.77 -30.45 9.24
CA ASP A 772 43.47 -30.37 7.94
C ASP A 772 42.58 -30.65 6.71
N THR A 773 41.43 -31.31 6.88
CA THR A 773 40.51 -31.67 5.79
C THR A 773 39.39 -30.66 5.56
N SER A 774 39.44 -29.54 6.28
CA SER A 774 38.42 -28.50 6.25
C SER A 774 38.20 -27.93 4.84
N PRO A 775 36.95 -27.86 4.36
CA PRO A 775 36.61 -27.14 3.15
C PRO A 775 37.00 -25.66 3.26
N THR A 776 37.65 -25.15 2.22
CA THR A 776 38.06 -23.76 2.14
C THR A 776 38.05 -23.27 0.70
N ASP A 777 37.83 -21.97 0.54
CA ASP A 777 38.13 -21.30 -0.71
C ASP A 777 39.65 -21.26 -0.94
N MET A 778 40.05 -21.20 -2.21
CA MET A 778 41.44 -21.36 -2.64
C MET A 778 41.86 -20.30 -3.66
N LEU A 779 43.04 -19.72 -3.45
CA LEU A 779 43.76 -18.99 -4.49
C LEU A 779 44.84 -19.89 -5.08
N ASN A 780 44.63 -20.36 -6.31
CA ASN A 780 45.56 -21.25 -7.00
C ASN A 780 46.33 -20.49 -8.10
N ILE A 781 47.63 -20.36 -7.93
CA ILE A 781 48.52 -19.61 -8.83
C ILE A 781 49.53 -20.58 -9.43
N THR A 782 49.51 -20.79 -10.74
CA THR A 782 50.46 -21.72 -11.39
C THR A 782 51.80 -21.06 -11.75
N GLY A 783 51.84 -19.72 -11.82
CA GLY A 783 53.05 -18.91 -12.02
C GLY A 783 53.71 -18.45 -10.71
N ASN A 784 54.44 -17.34 -10.77
CA ASN A 784 55.15 -16.75 -9.65
C ASN A 784 54.27 -15.77 -8.85
N THR A 785 54.58 -15.56 -7.57
CA THR A 785 53.96 -14.51 -6.75
C THR A 785 54.95 -13.38 -6.45
N SER A 786 54.47 -12.14 -6.41
CA SER A 786 55.24 -10.98 -5.97
C SER A 786 54.39 -9.91 -5.29
N GLY A 787 55.03 -9.07 -4.48
CA GLY A 787 54.35 -8.00 -3.73
C GLY A 787 53.78 -8.46 -2.39
N ASN A 788 52.95 -7.62 -1.77
CA ASN A 788 52.36 -7.86 -0.45
C ASN A 788 50.84 -7.94 -0.55
N THR A 789 50.26 -9.02 -0.02
CA THR A 789 48.81 -9.26 0.03
C THR A 789 48.37 -9.41 1.48
N THR A 790 47.29 -8.71 1.85
CA THR A 790 46.63 -8.96 3.15
C THR A 790 45.56 -10.03 2.97
N LEU A 791 45.64 -11.10 3.76
CA LEU A 791 44.70 -12.23 3.71
C LEU A 791 43.71 -12.14 4.87
N TYR A 792 42.42 -12.10 4.55
CA TYR A 792 41.32 -12.21 5.51
C TYR A 792 40.64 -13.57 5.40
N ILE A 793 40.32 -14.16 6.54
CA ILE A 793 39.62 -15.44 6.62
C ILE A 793 38.29 -15.25 7.32
N ASN A 794 37.22 -15.67 6.65
CA ASN A 794 35.88 -15.74 7.23
C ASN A 794 35.58 -17.18 7.62
N ASN A 795 35.24 -17.41 8.89
CA ASN A 795 34.75 -18.72 9.32
C ASN A 795 33.31 -18.94 8.83
N VAL A 796 33.07 -19.99 8.05
CA VAL A 796 31.74 -20.38 7.56
C VAL A 796 31.34 -21.71 8.17
N GLY A 797 30.64 -21.64 9.30
CA GLY A 797 30.08 -22.82 9.97
C GLY A 797 31.11 -23.79 10.59
N GLY A 798 32.38 -23.42 10.63
CA GLY A 798 33.43 -24.20 11.29
C GLY A 798 33.24 -24.23 12.80
N GLN A 799 33.64 -25.35 13.42
CA GLN A 799 33.56 -25.58 14.87
C GLN A 799 34.94 -25.57 15.55
N GLY A 800 36.01 -25.37 14.79
CA GLY A 800 37.36 -25.44 15.32
C GLY A 800 37.80 -26.87 15.62
N ALA A 801 39.05 -27.17 15.33
CA ALA A 801 39.75 -28.38 15.74
C ALA A 801 41.25 -28.13 15.67
N LEU A 802 42.04 -28.97 16.34
CA LEU A 802 43.49 -28.91 16.23
C LEU A 802 43.95 -29.46 14.87
N THR A 803 44.66 -28.63 14.10
CA THR A 803 45.28 -29.01 12.83
C THR A 803 46.61 -29.73 13.07
N GLN A 804 47.00 -30.65 12.19
CA GLN A 804 48.34 -31.26 12.19
C GLN A 804 49.25 -30.60 11.14
N ASN A 805 48.78 -30.51 9.89
CA ASN A 805 49.49 -29.90 8.77
C ASN A 805 48.96 -28.49 8.45
N GLY A 806 47.67 -28.23 8.74
CA GLY A 806 46.99 -26.97 8.46
C GLY A 806 46.03 -27.04 7.27
N ILE A 807 45.15 -26.04 7.17
CA ILE A 807 44.16 -25.87 6.09
C ILE A 807 44.81 -25.05 4.98
N GLU A 808 45.01 -25.63 3.79
CA GLU A 808 45.66 -24.95 2.65
C GLU A 808 44.73 -23.91 2.03
N VAL A 809 45.16 -22.66 1.96
CA VAL A 809 44.34 -21.54 1.47
C VAL A 809 44.92 -20.85 0.23
N ILE A 810 46.22 -21.02 -0.02
CA ILE A 810 46.91 -20.48 -1.20
C ILE A 810 47.92 -21.51 -1.70
N GLN A 811 47.81 -21.84 -2.98
CA GLN A 811 48.72 -22.73 -3.69
C GLN A 811 49.57 -21.94 -4.70
N VAL A 812 50.89 -22.16 -4.71
CA VAL A 812 51.83 -21.50 -5.62
C VAL A 812 52.71 -22.51 -6.36
N GLY A 813 52.48 -22.66 -7.67
CA GLY A 813 53.25 -23.56 -8.53
C GLY A 813 54.63 -23.05 -8.94
N GLY A 814 54.83 -21.73 -8.97
CA GLY A 814 56.10 -21.07 -9.31
C GLY A 814 56.90 -20.59 -8.09
N ALA A 815 57.70 -19.53 -8.27
CA ALA A 815 58.44 -18.94 -7.16
C ALA A 815 57.51 -18.12 -6.24
N SER A 816 57.39 -18.52 -4.98
CA SER A 816 56.54 -17.86 -3.97
C SER A 816 57.25 -16.68 -3.29
N ASN A 817 57.62 -15.65 -4.07
CA ASN A 817 58.32 -14.45 -3.57
C ASN A 817 57.38 -13.36 -3.02
N GLY A 818 56.07 -13.50 -3.22
CA GLY A 818 55.06 -12.64 -2.62
C GLY A 818 54.86 -12.96 -1.13
N THR A 819 54.54 -11.94 -0.33
CA THR A 819 54.25 -12.11 1.10
C THR A 819 52.75 -12.02 1.36
N PHE A 820 52.18 -13.01 2.04
CA PHE A 820 50.81 -12.98 2.53
C PHE A 820 50.81 -12.71 4.04
N VAL A 821 50.07 -11.70 4.47
CA VAL A 821 49.97 -11.29 5.87
C VAL A 821 48.55 -11.49 6.35
N GLN A 822 48.37 -12.20 7.47
CA GLN A 822 47.06 -12.38 8.09
C GLN A 822 46.49 -11.03 8.56
N GLY A 823 45.32 -10.66 8.06
CA GLY A 823 44.68 -9.36 8.28
C GLY A 823 43.71 -9.31 9.45
N ASN A 824 43.23 -10.45 9.94
CA ASN A 824 42.35 -10.58 11.10
C ASN A 824 42.78 -11.74 12.02
N GLN A 825 42.46 -11.65 13.31
CA GLN A 825 42.56 -12.79 14.23
C GLN A 825 41.51 -13.84 13.84
N VAL A 826 41.90 -15.11 13.77
CA VAL A 826 41.05 -16.19 13.23
C VAL A 826 40.82 -17.21 14.32
N GLN A 827 39.71 -17.11 15.04
CA GLN A 827 39.39 -17.98 16.17
C GLN A 827 37.95 -18.49 16.10
N ILE A 828 37.72 -19.69 16.65
CA ILE A 828 36.38 -20.23 16.88
C ILE A 828 36.45 -21.30 17.96
N ASN A 829 35.41 -21.37 18.81
CA ASN A 829 35.40 -22.24 19.98
C ASN A 829 36.67 -22.04 20.79
N ALA A 830 37.39 -23.10 21.18
CA ALA A 830 38.62 -22.96 21.98
C ALA A 830 39.88 -22.64 21.15
N CYS A 831 39.83 -22.69 19.82
CA CYS A 831 41.01 -22.70 18.96
C CYS A 831 41.32 -21.32 18.35
N GLU A 832 42.62 -20.99 18.28
CA GLU A 832 43.18 -19.85 17.54
C GLU A 832 43.94 -20.37 16.30
N TYR A 833 43.66 -19.83 15.12
CA TYR A 833 44.28 -20.20 13.84
C TYR A 833 45.22 -19.11 13.33
N ARG A 834 46.42 -19.51 12.91
CA ARG A 834 47.47 -18.61 12.41
C ARG A 834 47.96 -19.06 11.03
N LEU A 835 48.29 -18.09 10.19
CA LEU A 835 48.79 -18.29 8.83
C LEU A 835 50.29 -18.61 8.83
N TYR A 836 50.68 -19.70 8.17
CA TYR A 836 52.07 -20.12 8.01
C TYR A 836 52.38 -20.49 6.56
N GLN A 837 53.64 -20.34 6.16
CA GLN A 837 54.13 -20.73 4.84
C GLN A 837 54.97 -22.02 4.95
N ASP A 838 54.68 -23.01 4.10
CA ASP A 838 55.47 -24.24 4.00
C ASP A 838 55.72 -24.61 2.55
N SER A 839 57.00 -24.79 2.19
CA SER A 839 57.44 -25.17 0.84
C SER A 839 56.94 -24.29 -0.32
N GLY A 840 56.40 -23.09 -0.03
CA GLY A 840 55.88 -22.14 -1.02
C GLY A 840 54.38 -21.86 -0.89
N ASP A 841 53.63 -22.81 -0.32
CA ASP A 841 52.18 -22.76 -0.10
C ASP A 841 51.83 -22.21 1.29
N TRP A 842 50.58 -21.80 1.51
CA TRP A 842 50.15 -21.14 2.75
C TRP A 842 48.98 -21.85 3.43
N TYR A 843 49.11 -22.04 4.75
CA TYR A 843 48.21 -22.86 5.56
C TYR A 843 47.73 -22.12 6.83
N LEU A 844 46.48 -22.32 7.23
CA LEU A 844 45.97 -21.95 8.55
C LEU A 844 46.18 -23.09 9.54
N ARG A 845 46.80 -22.82 10.70
CA ARG A 845 47.08 -23.82 11.75
C ARG A 845 46.62 -23.38 13.13
N SER A 846 46.05 -24.31 13.89
CA SER A 846 45.69 -24.17 15.31
C SER A 846 46.66 -24.86 16.28
N GLN A 847 47.84 -25.23 15.77
CA GLN A 847 48.98 -25.71 16.55
C GLN A 847 50.24 -24.94 16.16
N ALA A 848 51.14 -24.75 17.11
CA ALA A 848 52.46 -24.18 16.87
C ALA A 848 53.55 -25.20 17.20
N THR A 849 54.51 -25.36 16.29
CA THR A 849 55.72 -26.15 16.49
C THR A 849 56.86 -25.20 16.86
N SER A 850 57.47 -25.42 18.02
CA SER A 850 58.62 -24.63 18.48
C SER A 850 59.92 -25.01 17.77
N ASP A 851 60.96 -24.17 17.90
CA ASP A 851 62.31 -24.44 17.37
C ASP A 851 62.92 -25.76 17.86
N ASN A 852 62.46 -26.27 19.02
CA ASN A 852 62.91 -27.53 19.60
C ASN A 852 62.07 -28.74 19.17
N GLY A 853 61.03 -28.54 18.34
CA GLY A 853 60.15 -29.58 17.83
C GLY A 853 58.93 -29.90 18.70
N ASP A 854 58.72 -29.17 19.81
CA ASP A 854 57.53 -29.33 20.65
C ASP A 854 56.30 -28.72 19.97
N VAL A 855 55.21 -29.48 19.89
CA VAL A 855 53.93 -29.05 19.33
C VAL A 855 52.99 -28.64 20.46
N THR A 856 52.48 -27.41 20.39
CA THR A 856 51.57 -26.85 21.41
C THR A 856 50.25 -26.41 20.76
N PRO A 857 49.08 -26.79 21.31
CA PRO A 857 47.79 -26.25 20.89
C PRO A 857 47.75 -24.73 21.02
N GLN A 858 47.15 -24.01 20.08
CA GLN A 858 46.95 -22.57 20.18
C GLN A 858 45.55 -22.30 20.73
N TYR A 859 45.49 -21.97 22.02
CA TYR A 859 44.25 -21.59 22.69
C TYR A 859 44.05 -20.08 22.68
N ARG A 860 42.78 -19.67 22.72
CA ARG A 860 42.41 -18.26 22.82
C ARG A 860 42.79 -17.68 24.18
N ALA A 861 43.29 -16.45 24.20
CA ALA A 861 43.71 -15.80 25.44
C ALA A 861 42.53 -15.45 26.36
N ASP A 862 41.37 -15.12 25.80
CA ASP A 862 40.19 -14.66 26.54
C ASP A 862 39.53 -15.71 27.43
N ILE A 863 39.81 -17.00 27.21
CA ILE A 863 39.43 -18.09 28.11
C ILE A 863 39.83 -17.78 29.56
N GLY A 864 41.04 -17.25 29.78
CA GLY A 864 41.53 -16.94 31.12
C GLY A 864 40.77 -15.79 31.80
N SER A 865 40.26 -14.82 31.02
CA SER A 865 39.49 -13.69 31.54
C SER A 865 38.12 -14.14 32.07
N TYR A 866 37.41 -15.03 31.36
CA TYR A 866 36.14 -15.60 31.85
C TYR A 866 36.34 -16.41 33.14
N LEU A 867 37.37 -17.25 33.19
CA LEU A 867 37.71 -18.06 34.37
C LEU A 867 38.09 -17.16 35.57
N SER A 868 38.88 -16.12 35.34
CA SER A 868 39.30 -15.17 36.39
C SER A 868 38.10 -14.41 36.96
N ASN A 869 37.18 -13.95 36.12
CA ASN A 869 35.98 -13.24 36.55
C ASN A 869 35.15 -14.10 37.54
N GLN A 870 34.95 -15.38 37.21
CA GLN A 870 34.27 -16.34 38.09
C GLN A 870 35.01 -16.52 39.43
N TRP A 871 36.33 -16.71 39.38
CA TRP A 871 37.14 -16.89 40.60
C TRP A 871 37.09 -15.66 41.50
N LEU A 872 37.23 -14.45 40.94
CA LEU A 872 37.21 -13.17 41.66
C LEU A 872 35.87 -12.91 42.36
N ALA A 873 34.75 -13.16 41.67
CA ALA A 873 33.41 -13.01 42.24
C ALA A 873 33.20 -13.92 43.47
N ARG A 874 33.79 -15.12 43.45
CA ARG A 874 33.69 -16.11 44.54
C ARG A 874 34.69 -15.84 45.66
N ASP A 875 35.96 -15.57 45.37
CA ASP A 875 36.98 -15.33 46.40
C ASP A 875 36.63 -14.10 47.25
N LEU A 876 36.10 -13.05 46.63
CA LEU A 876 35.76 -11.82 47.35
C LEU A 876 34.52 -11.93 48.23
N GLN A 877 33.74 -13.00 48.16
CA GLN A 877 32.69 -13.28 49.16
C GLN A 877 33.25 -13.89 50.46
N MET A 878 34.48 -14.42 50.43
CA MET A 878 35.05 -15.15 51.56
C MET A 878 35.41 -14.24 52.73
N GLN A 879 34.93 -14.59 53.92
CA GLN A 879 35.28 -13.94 55.18
C GLN A 879 35.16 -14.88 56.38
N THR A 880 35.93 -14.61 57.42
CA THR A 880 35.85 -15.30 58.73
C THR A 880 35.19 -14.41 59.78
N LEU A 881 34.76 -15.00 60.91
CA LEU A 881 34.33 -14.22 62.07
C LEU A 881 35.38 -13.18 62.47
N SER A 882 36.65 -13.57 62.45
CA SER A 882 37.75 -12.72 62.88
C SER A 882 38.03 -11.55 61.93
N ASP A 883 37.76 -11.71 60.64
CA ASP A 883 37.88 -10.62 59.66
C ASP A 883 36.82 -9.53 59.89
N ARG A 884 35.65 -9.91 60.43
CA ARG A 884 34.52 -9.02 60.74
C ARG A 884 34.60 -8.43 62.16
N GLU A 885 34.69 -9.30 63.17
CA GLU A 885 34.52 -8.96 64.59
C GLU A 885 35.83 -8.68 65.33
N GLY A 886 36.97 -9.15 64.80
CA GLY A 886 38.23 -9.13 65.55
C GLY A 886 38.14 -9.83 66.91
N SER A 887 38.93 -9.37 67.88
CA SER A 887 39.07 -10.00 69.21
C SER A 887 38.49 -9.15 70.36
N GLN A 888 37.17 -9.23 70.56
CA GLN A 888 36.52 -9.15 71.89
C GLN A 888 36.61 -7.85 72.72
N PHE A 889 35.92 -6.80 72.27
CA PHE A 889 35.30 -5.81 73.16
C PHE A 889 33.98 -5.36 72.49
N LYS A 890 32.83 -5.63 73.13
CA LYS A 890 31.53 -5.07 72.74
C LYS A 890 30.85 -4.48 73.98
N SER A 891 30.17 -3.35 73.81
CA SER A 891 29.16 -2.80 74.73
C SER A 891 27.86 -3.59 74.62
N GLU A 892 26.97 -3.48 75.62
CA GLU A 892 25.73 -4.25 75.70
C GLU A 892 24.72 -3.97 74.55
N ASN A 893 24.92 -2.95 73.69
CA ASN A 893 23.88 -2.42 72.80
C ASN A 893 24.11 -2.50 71.26
N GLY A 894 25.31 -2.85 70.76
CA GLY A 894 25.55 -3.11 69.31
C GLY A 894 26.85 -2.53 68.71
N THR A 895 27.22 -2.96 67.49
CA THR A 895 28.41 -2.48 66.75
C THR A 895 28.17 -2.24 65.25
N THR A 896 28.98 -1.35 64.65
CA THR A 896 29.12 -1.19 63.20
C THR A 896 30.59 -1.27 62.81
N TRP A 897 30.88 -1.83 61.64
CA TRP A 897 32.22 -2.07 61.16
C TRP A 897 32.32 -1.79 59.66
N ALA A 898 33.52 -1.43 59.21
CA ALA A 898 33.86 -1.28 57.80
C ALA A 898 35.26 -1.83 57.54
N ARG A 899 35.42 -2.55 56.42
CA ARG A 899 36.66 -3.21 56.02
C ARG A 899 37.00 -2.87 54.57
N PHE A 900 38.28 -2.55 54.31
CA PHE A 900 38.83 -2.48 52.97
C PHE A 900 39.85 -3.60 52.77
N LYS A 901 39.72 -4.41 51.70
CA LYS A 901 40.61 -5.51 51.28
C LYS A 901 41.13 -5.20 49.88
N ALA A 902 42.43 -5.38 49.63
CA ALA A 902 42.99 -5.29 48.28
C ALA A 902 44.15 -6.28 48.11
N GLY A 903 44.33 -6.83 46.92
CA GLY A 903 45.30 -7.88 46.68
C GLY A 903 45.54 -8.18 45.20
N LYS A 904 46.40 -9.17 44.98
CA LYS A 904 46.74 -9.71 43.66
C LYS A 904 46.75 -11.23 43.69
N ASN A 905 46.36 -11.84 42.58
CA ASN A 905 46.34 -13.27 42.37
C ASN A 905 47.05 -13.65 41.06
N GLN A 906 47.72 -14.81 41.04
CA GLN A 906 48.32 -15.39 39.84
C GLN A 906 47.87 -16.85 39.73
N SER A 907 47.50 -17.27 38.51
CA SER A 907 47.05 -18.64 38.20
C SER A 907 47.24 -18.97 36.71
N THR A 908 46.98 -20.22 36.32
CA THR A 908 47.01 -20.66 34.91
C THR A 908 45.71 -21.37 34.51
N ALA A 909 45.52 -21.58 33.21
CA ALA A 909 44.46 -22.42 32.65
C ALA A 909 44.95 -23.22 31.43
N ALA A 910 44.13 -24.18 31.01
CA ALA A 910 44.38 -25.01 29.82
C ALA A 910 45.75 -25.72 29.84
N GLU A 911 46.08 -26.40 30.94
CA GLU A 911 47.36 -27.10 31.13
C GLU A 911 48.56 -26.15 31.01
N SER A 912 48.48 -24.98 31.64
CA SER A 912 49.50 -23.92 31.60
C SER A 912 49.75 -23.29 30.22
N ASN A 913 48.84 -23.42 29.26
CA ASN A 913 48.92 -22.70 27.98
C ASN A 913 48.36 -21.28 28.06
N ILE A 914 47.72 -20.92 29.18
CA ILE A 914 47.17 -19.58 29.44
C ILE A 914 47.64 -19.12 30.82
N ASP A 915 48.30 -17.97 30.85
CA ASP A 915 48.74 -17.28 32.06
C ASP A 915 47.68 -16.24 32.49
N ILE A 916 47.31 -16.19 33.77
CA ILE A 916 46.28 -15.28 34.32
C ILE A 916 46.83 -14.51 35.52
N ASP A 917 46.89 -13.18 35.39
CA ASP A 917 47.29 -12.24 36.45
C ASP A 917 46.11 -11.37 36.84
N SER A 918 45.73 -11.32 38.13
CA SER A 918 44.55 -10.57 38.61
C SER A 918 44.88 -9.57 39.71
N ASN A 919 44.19 -8.43 39.71
CA ASN A 919 44.24 -7.40 40.74
C ASN A 919 42.82 -7.11 41.25
N TYR A 920 42.64 -6.94 42.56
CA TYR A 920 41.31 -6.71 43.12
C TYR A 920 41.29 -5.79 44.33
N SER A 921 40.12 -5.18 44.55
CA SER A 921 39.79 -4.41 45.74
C SER A 921 38.34 -4.62 46.17
N GLN A 922 38.10 -4.55 47.47
CA GLN A 922 36.79 -4.70 48.08
C GLN A 922 36.62 -3.73 49.25
N PHE A 923 35.48 -3.06 49.29
CA PHE A 923 35.03 -2.30 50.46
C PHE A 923 33.77 -2.97 51.04
N GLN A 924 33.81 -3.36 52.31
CA GLN A 924 32.71 -3.96 53.04
C GLN A 924 32.27 -3.06 54.20
N ILE A 925 30.97 -3.04 54.50
CA ILE A 925 30.40 -2.34 55.65
C ILE A 925 29.28 -3.18 56.25
N GLY A 926 29.17 -3.19 57.58
CA GLY A 926 28.12 -3.92 58.27
C GLY A 926 27.80 -3.39 59.65
N GLY A 927 26.72 -3.91 60.22
CA GLY A 927 26.29 -3.51 61.55
C GLY A 927 25.28 -4.47 62.15
N ASP A 928 25.33 -4.54 63.47
CA ASP A 928 24.44 -5.36 64.27
C ASP A 928 23.05 -4.73 64.30
N VAL A 929 22.03 -5.51 63.93
CA VAL A 929 20.62 -5.07 63.90
C VAL A 929 19.82 -5.58 65.10
N ALA A 930 20.24 -6.72 65.67
CA ALA A 930 19.65 -7.29 66.86
C ALA A 930 20.72 -7.97 67.72
N ALA A 931 20.62 -7.79 69.04
CA ALA A 931 21.47 -8.46 70.00
C ALA A 931 20.61 -9.06 71.12
N TRP A 932 20.94 -10.29 71.52
CA TRP A 932 20.38 -10.97 72.68
C TRP A 932 21.52 -11.40 73.59
N ASN A 933 21.39 -11.13 74.88
CA ASN A 933 22.39 -11.47 75.89
C ASN A 933 21.67 -11.75 77.22
N ASN A 934 21.98 -12.88 77.87
CA ASN A 934 21.40 -13.25 79.17
C ASN A 934 22.43 -13.28 80.32
N GLY A 935 23.63 -12.75 80.10
CA GLY A 935 24.74 -12.74 81.05
C GLY A 935 25.59 -14.01 81.07
N GLU A 936 25.13 -15.08 80.40
CA GLU A 936 25.90 -16.31 80.16
C GLU A 936 26.21 -16.50 78.68
N GLN A 937 25.25 -16.31 77.78
CA GLN A 937 25.39 -16.47 76.32
C GLN A 937 24.96 -15.20 75.59
N SER A 938 25.51 -14.99 74.39
CA SER A 938 25.14 -13.86 73.54
C SER A 938 24.95 -14.28 72.09
N LEU A 939 23.92 -13.73 71.43
CA LEU A 939 23.65 -13.85 70.01
C LEU A 939 23.55 -12.46 69.40
N VAL A 940 24.26 -12.23 68.31
CA VAL A 940 24.18 -11.00 67.50
C VAL A 940 23.75 -11.38 66.10
N VAL A 941 22.81 -10.62 65.55
CA VAL A 941 22.40 -10.69 64.14
C VAL A 941 22.65 -9.34 63.51
N GLY A 942 23.26 -9.34 62.32
CA GLY A 942 23.60 -8.12 61.59
C GLY A 942 23.41 -8.26 60.08
N VAL A 943 23.53 -7.11 59.43
CA VAL A 943 23.51 -6.98 57.96
C VAL A 943 24.85 -6.44 57.49
N MET A 944 25.22 -6.78 56.26
CA MET A 944 26.45 -6.34 55.64
C MET A 944 26.28 -6.15 54.14
N GLY A 945 27.07 -5.26 53.56
CA GLY A 945 27.17 -5.11 52.11
C GLY A 945 28.61 -4.85 51.70
N SER A 946 28.95 -5.17 50.46
CA SER A 946 30.26 -4.84 49.89
C SER A 946 30.17 -4.38 48.45
N TYR A 947 31.17 -3.63 48.01
CA TYR A 947 31.46 -3.34 46.61
C TYR A 947 32.81 -3.94 46.26
N ILE A 948 32.90 -4.59 45.10
CA ILE A 948 34.11 -5.18 44.55
C ILE A 948 34.45 -4.53 43.21
N ASN A 949 35.74 -4.39 42.96
CA ASN A 949 36.30 -4.02 41.67
C ASN A 949 37.57 -4.84 41.45
N ALA A 950 37.63 -5.57 40.34
CA ALA A 950 38.75 -6.41 39.98
C ALA A 950 39.00 -6.42 38.47
N SER A 951 40.25 -6.67 38.09
CA SER A 951 40.68 -6.84 36.71
C SER A 951 41.66 -7.99 36.57
N SER A 952 41.73 -8.58 35.38
CA SER A 952 42.68 -9.64 35.04
C SER A 952 43.28 -9.43 33.67
N ASP A 953 44.58 -9.70 33.54
CA ASP A 953 45.27 -9.78 32.26
C ASP A 953 45.51 -11.27 31.96
N SER A 954 45.05 -11.75 30.81
CA SER A 954 45.19 -13.14 30.36
C SER A 954 46.04 -13.22 29.11
N THR A 955 47.04 -14.08 29.08
CA THR A 955 47.97 -14.21 27.95
C THR A 955 48.04 -15.65 27.46
N GLY A 956 47.77 -15.87 26.16
CA GLY A 956 47.89 -17.18 25.52
C GLY A 956 49.33 -17.58 25.22
N ASN A 957 49.53 -18.84 24.85
CA ASN A 957 50.84 -19.36 24.50
C ASN A 957 51.39 -18.77 23.18
N LYS A 958 52.69 -18.95 22.97
CA LYS A 958 53.44 -18.33 21.87
C LYS A 958 53.21 -19.10 20.56
N GLY A 959 52.91 -18.38 19.48
CA GLY A 959 52.86 -18.94 18.12
C GLY A 959 54.27 -19.25 17.57
N ALA A 960 54.35 -19.95 16.43
CA ALA A 960 55.64 -20.31 15.83
C ALA A 960 56.37 -19.08 15.22
N ASP A 961 55.63 -18.03 14.87
CA ASP A 961 56.14 -16.71 14.49
C ASP A 961 56.68 -15.90 15.70
N GLY A 962 56.38 -16.39 16.90
CA GLY A 962 56.81 -15.84 18.16
C GLY A 962 55.91 -14.76 18.76
N SER A 963 54.75 -14.48 18.16
CA SER A 963 53.77 -13.56 18.72
C SER A 963 52.88 -14.24 19.76
N ARG A 964 52.19 -13.44 20.59
CA ARG A 964 51.22 -13.89 21.62
C ARG A 964 49.99 -12.99 21.54
N PHE A 965 48.82 -13.57 21.84
CA PHE A 965 47.60 -12.81 22.05
C PHE A 965 47.31 -12.67 23.55
N SER A 966 46.65 -11.57 23.91
CA SER A 966 46.25 -11.27 25.29
C SER A 966 44.80 -10.78 25.30
N ALA A 967 44.14 -10.95 26.43
CA ALA A 967 42.79 -10.48 26.67
C ALA A 967 42.66 -9.97 28.10
N ASP A 968 41.79 -8.98 28.30
CA ASP A 968 41.59 -8.33 29.59
C ASP A 968 40.20 -8.68 30.15
N GLY A 969 40.13 -8.96 31.44
CA GLY A 969 38.90 -9.26 32.17
C GLY A 969 38.62 -8.22 33.25
N LYS A 970 37.34 -7.95 33.51
CA LYS A 970 36.91 -7.00 34.54
C LYS A 970 35.67 -7.51 35.29
N VAL A 971 35.67 -7.33 36.60
CA VAL A 971 34.52 -7.59 37.48
C VAL A 971 34.21 -6.36 38.32
N ASP A 972 32.97 -5.88 38.25
CA ASP A 972 32.44 -4.83 39.11
C ASP A 972 31.12 -5.30 39.71
N GLY A 973 30.95 -5.19 41.03
CA GLY A 973 29.67 -5.60 41.60
C GLY A 973 29.53 -5.42 43.09
N TYR A 974 28.38 -5.84 43.59
CA TYR A 974 27.97 -5.63 44.97
C TYR A 974 27.58 -6.96 45.62
N ASN A 975 27.88 -7.10 46.91
CA ASN A 975 27.31 -8.16 47.74
C ASN A 975 26.39 -7.57 48.80
N LEU A 976 25.31 -8.26 49.09
CA LEU A 976 24.42 -7.99 50.21
C LEU A 976 24.26 -9.26 51.04
N GLY A 977 24.34 -9.14 52.37
CA GLY A 977 24.33 -10.31 53.23
C GLY A 977 23.85 -10.05 54.65
N VAL A 978 23.64 -11.16 55.35
CA VAL A 978 23.26 -11.22 56.75
C VAL A 978 24.21 -12.13 57.51
N TYR A 979 24.44 -11.83 58.78
CA TYR A 979 25.27 -12.67 59.64
C TYR A 979 24.64 -12.87 61.01
N ALA A 980 24.96 -13.99 61.65
CA ALA A 980 24.56 -14.34 63.00
C ALA A 980 25.74 -14.96 63.75
N THR A 981 26.07 -14.40 64.92
CA THR A 981 27.19 -14.84 65.74
C THR A 981 26.72 -15.15 67.14
N TRP A 982 26.91 -16.39 67.57
CA TRP A 982 26.63 -16.86 68.93
C TRP A 982 27.93 -17.15 69.69
N PHE A 983 28.01 -16.67 70.93
CA PHE A 983 29.08 -16.98 71.87
C PHE A 983 28.51 -17.68 73.10
N ALA A 984 29.17 -18.77 73.52
CA ALA A 984 28.82 -19.53 74.72
C ALA A 984 29.09 -18.76 76.02
N ASP A 985 30.01 -17.80 76.00
CA ASP A 985 30.31 -16.88 77.11
C ASP A 985 30.09 -15.43 76.64
N ALA A 986 28.98 -14.83 77.05
CA ALA A 986 28.61 -13.46 76.70
C ALA A 986 29.56 -12.37 77.21
N ARG A 987 30.38 -12.67 78.24
CA ARG A 987 31.14 -11.65 78.96
C ARG A 987 32.59 -11.56 78.50
N GLN A 988 33.25 -12.71 78.35
CA GLN A 988 34.64 -12.74 77.88
C GLN A 988 34.77 -13.39 76.50
N HIS A 989 33.66 -13.86 75.91
CA HIS A 989 33.64 -14.61 74.65
C HIS A 989 34.66 -15.78 74.67
N GLN A 990 34.87 -16.38 75.85
CA GLN A 990 35.69 -17.58 76.00
C GLN A 990 34.90 -18.84 75.62
N GLY A 991 35.62 -19.89 75.22
CA GLY A 991 35.01 -21.15 74.83
C GLY A 991 34.39 -21.12 73.44
N PHE A 992 33.28 -21.84 73.26
CA PHE A 992 32.68 -22.08 71.95
C PHE A 992 32.03 -20.83 71.35
N TYR A 993 32.23 -20.66 70.04
CA TYR A 993 31.42 -19.77 69.22
C TYR A 993 30.92 -20.48 67.97
N VAL A 994 29.83 -19.96 67.43
CA VAL A 994 29.31 -20.30 66.12
C VAL A 994 29.04 -19.01 65.38
N ASP A 995 29.62 -18.86 64.20
CA ASP A 995 29.35 -17.77 63.27
C ASP A 995 28.74 -18.32 61.99
N SER A 996 27.73 -17.63 61.47
CA SER A 996 27.16 -17.98 60.18
C SER A 996 26.84 -16.72 59.41
N TRP A 997 27.04 -16.78 58.09
CA TRP A 997 26.70 -15.69 57.19
C TRP A 997 26.17 -16.21 55.86
N TYR A 998 25.32 -15.40 55.23
CA TYR A 998 24.86 -15.56 53.86
C TYR A 998 25.12 -14.27 53.09
N GLN A 999 25.60 -14.39 51.84
CA GLN A 999 25.79 -13.29 50.90
C GLN A 999 25.20 -13.65 49.55
N TYR A 1000 24.54 -12.67 48.93
CA TYR A 1000 24.15 -12.67 47.53
C TYR A 1000 24.92 -11.56 46.80
N GLY A 1001 25.59 -11.93 45.72
CA GLY A 1001 26.39 -11.05 44.88
C GLY A 1001 25.77 -10.85 43.51
N MET A 1002 25.86 -9.64 43.00
CA MET A 1002 25.49 -9.27 41.62
C MET A 1002 26.68 -8.56 40.99
N TYR A 1003 27.11 -9.04 39.83
CA TYR A 1003 28.33 -8.61 39.16
C TYR A 1003 28.06 -8.33 37.69
N HIS A 1004 28.71 -7.29 37.21
CA HIS A 1004 28.86 -6.99 35.80
C HIS A 1004 30.27 -7.36 35.40
N ASN A 1005 30.40 -8.20 34.38
CA ASN A 1005 31.66 -8.73 33.90
C ASN A 1005 31.89 -8.28 32.46
N SER A 1006 33.14 -8.02 32.11
CA SER A 1006 33.54 -7.70 30.75
C SER A 1006 34.81 -8.48 30.39
N VAL A 1007 34.90 -8.89 29.13
CA VAL A 1007 36.08 -9.52 28.54
C VAL A 1007 36.40 -8.81 27.22
N ASP A 1008 37.59 -8.21 27.13
CA ASP A 1008 38.11 -7.56 25.92
C ASP A 1008 39.17 -8.47 25.27
N ASN A 1009 38.96 -8.85 24.01
CA ASN A 1009 39.85 -9.74 23.25
C ASN A 1009 40.50 -9.01 22.06
N GLY A 1010 40.99 -7.80 22.30
CA GLY A 1010 41.79 -7.04 21.32
C GLY A 1010 41.01 -6.71 20.04
N ASP A 1011 41.58 -7.04 18.88
CA ASP A 1011 40.99 -6.72 17.56
C ASP A 1011 39.71 -7.52 17.27
N VAL A 1012 39.38 -8.53 18.06
CA VAL A 1012 38.13 -9.31 17.97
C VAL A 1012 36.96 -8.53 18.60
N GLY A 1013 37.22 -7.72 19.62
CA GLY A 1013 36.23 -6.91 20.34
C GLY A 1013 35.92 -7.41 21.76
N SER A 1014 35.02 -6.69 22.45
CA SER A 1014 34.63 -6.99 23.84
C SER A 1014 33.28 -7.70 23.95
N THR A 1015 33.10 -8.41 25.07
CA THR A 1015 31.86 -9.07 25.46
C THR A 1015 31.54 -8.72 26.92
N ASP A 1016 30.33 -8.20 27.15
CA ASP A 1016 29.81 -7.89 28.48
C ASP A 1016 28.74 -8.91 28.88
N TYR A 1017 28.73 -9.32 30.14
CA TYR A 1017 27.76 -10.27 30.68
C TYR A 1017 27.58 -10.11 32.18
N ASP A 1018 26.38 -10.41 32.68
CA ASP A 1018 26.10 -10.33 34.11
C ASP A 1018 26.31 -11.70 34.78
N SER A 1019 26.65 -11.67 36.06
CA SER A 1019 26.73 -12.87 36.89
C SER A 1019 26.24 -12.62 38.31
N ASN A 1020 25.89 -13.70 38.99
CA ASN A 1020 25.46 -13.69 40.37
C ASN A 1020 26.14 -14.81 41.15
N ALA A 1021 26.32 -14.60 42.46
CA ALA A 1021 26.90 -15.61 43.33
C ALA A 1021 26.21 -15.66 44.68
N ASN A 1022 25.87 -16.87 45.12
CA ASN A 1022 25.38 -17.15 46.46
C ASN A 1022 26.50 -17.76 47.29
N ALA A 1023 26.67 -17.30 48.52
CA ALA A 1023 27.63 -17.91 49.45
C ALA A 1023 27.02 -18.03 50.85
N VAL A 1024 27.13 -19.23 51.43
CA VAL A 1024 26.69 -19.55 52.79
C VAL A 1024 27.88 -20.10 53.57
N SER A 1025 28.11 -19.59 54.77
CA SER A 1025 29.14 -20.10 55.66
C SER A 1025 28.63 -20.48 57.03
N LEU A 1026 29.23 -21.53 57.59
CA LEU A 1026 29.17 -21.89 58.99
C LEU A 1026 30.60 -22.04 59.51
N GLU A 1027 30.97 -21.20 60.47
CA GLU A 1027 32.24 -21.23 61.18
C GLU A 1027 31.99 -21.56 62.66
N THR A 1028 32.88 -22.35 63.25
CA THR A 1028 32.92 -22.59 64.69
C THR A 1028 34.36 -22.57 65.18
N GLY A 1029 34.53 -22.17 66.44
CA GLY A 1029 35.82 -22.26 67.09
C GLY A 1029 35.69 -22.31 68.60
N TYR A 1030 36.81 -22.59 69.25
CA TYR A 1030 36.89 -22.63 70.71
C TYR A 1030 38.04 -21.75 71.19
N ARG A 1031 37.74 -20.65 71.88
CA ARG A 1031 38.76 -19.76 72.42
C ARG A 1031 39.20 -20.20 73.80
N TYR A 1032 40.50 -20.43 73.96
CA TYR A 1032 41.12 -20.73 75.24
C TYR A 1032 42.07 -19.59 75.64
N ASP A 1033 41.75 -18.93 76.75
CA ASP A 1033 42.54 -17.82 77.30
C ASP A 1033 43.52 -18.31 78.37
N ILE A 1034 44.77 -17.86 78.27
CA ILE A 1034 45.88 -18.14 79.17
C ILE A 1034 46.33 -16.81 79.79
N ALA A 1035 46.12 -16.65 81.10
CA ALA A 1035 46.56 -15.46 81.81
C ALA A 1035 48.10 -15.42 81.96
N LEU A 1036 48.72 -14.32 81.53
CA LEU A 1036 50.15 -14.04 81.56
C LEU A 1036 50.42 -12.71 82.29
N GLY A 1037 50.23 -12.71 83.61
CA GLY A 1037 50.31 -11.49 84.42
C GLY A 1037 49.17 -10.53 84.08
N ASP A 1038 49.50 -9.30 83.70
CA ASP A 1038 48.52 -8.28 83.28
C ASP A 1038 48.03 -8.45 81.83
N ASN A 1039 48.56 -9.44 81.11
CA ASN A 1039 48.23 -9.75 79.71
C ASN A 1039 47.52 -11.11 79.59
N THR A 1040 46.78 -11.32 78.50
CA THR A 1040 46.13 -12.61 78.18
C THR A 1040 46.60 -13.10 76.82
N LEU A 1041 47.07 -14.34 76.72
CA LEU A 1041 47.32 -15.02 75.45
C LEU A 1041 46.14 -15.92 75.13
N SER A 1042 45.66 -15.91 73.89
CA SER A 1042 44.49 -16.66 73.48
C SER A 1042 44.80 -17.55 72.29
N LEU A 1043 44.36 -18.80 72.38
CA LEU A 1043 44.46 -19.81 71.33
C LEU A 1043 43.05 -20.16 70.86
N THR A 1044 42.81 -20.05 69.56
CA THR A 1044 41.50 -20.29 68.96
C THR A 1044 41.65 -21.23 67.76
N PRO A 1045 41.55 -22.56 67.95
CA PRO A 1045 41.24 -23.46 66.84
C PRO A 1045 39.89 -23.11 66.21
N GLN A 1046 39.83 -23.16 64.88
CA GLN A 1046 38.69 -22.75 64.07
C GLN A 1046 38.45 -23.77 62.95
N ALA A 1047 37.19 -23.99 62.63
CA ALA A 1047 36.75 -24.74 61.46
C ALA A 1047 35.64 -23.98 60.76
N GLN A 1048 35.67 -23.91 59.44
CA GLN A 1048 34.68 -23.23 58.62
C GLN A 1048 34.36 -24.07 57.40
N VAL A 1049 33.08 -24.11 57.03
CA VAL A 1049 32.63 -24.62 55.74
C VAL A 1049 31.91 -23.48 55.03
N VAL A 1050 32.20 -23.33 53.74
CA VAL A 1050 31.54 -22.37 52.85
C VAL A 1050 31.03 -23.14 51.64
N TRP A 1051 29.73 -22.98 51.36
CA TRP A 1051 29.16 -23.36 50.08
C TRP A 1051 29.02 -22.12 49.23
N GLN A 1052 29.42 -22.21 47.96
CA GLN A 1052 29.27 -21.16 46.98
C GLN A 1052 28.63 -21.71 45.72
N ASP A 1053 27.75 -20.93 45.13
CA ASP A 1053 27.11 -21.19 43.85
C ASP A 1053 27.23 -19.95 42.99
N TYR A 1054 27.84 -20.08 41.82
CA TYR A 1054 28.04 -19.00 40.87
C TYR A 1054 27.29 -19.33 39.58
N SER A 1055 26.64 -18.31 39.02
CA SER A 1055 25.97 -18.40 37.74
C SER A 1055 26.21 -17.15 36.91
N ALA A 1056 26.47 -17.32 35.62
CA ALA A 1056 26.64 -16.24 34.66
C ALA A 1056 25.72 -16.45 33.46
N ASP A 1057 25.43 -15.36 32.74
CA ASP A 1057 24.67 -15.43 31.50
C ASP A 1057 25.44 -16.22 30.43
N ASP A 1058 24.72 -17.05 29.66
CA ASP A 1058 25.24 -17.68 28.45
C ASP A 1058 25.29 -16.62 27.33
N ILE A 1059 26.46 -16.42 26.73
CA ILE A 1059 26.66 -15.38 25.71
C ILE A 1059 27.21 -15.95 24.41
N LYS A 1060 27.15 -15.14 23.35
CA LYS A 1060 27.86 -15.38 22.10
C LYS A 1060 28.85 -14.25 21.91
N ASP A 1061 30.12 -14.57 21.82
CA ASP A 1061 31.17 -13.56 21.66
C ASP A 1061 31.22 -12.97 20.24
N SER A 1062 32.10 -11.99 20.04
CA SER A 1062 32.31 -11.32 18.75
C SER A 1062 32.88 -12.22 17.63
N SER A 1063 33.45 -13.38 17.97
CA SER A 1063 33.87 -14.42 17.00
C SER A 1063 32.72 -15.36 16.60
N GLY A 1064 31.58 -15.26 17.28
CA GLY A 1064 30.44 -16.12 17.11
C GLY A 1064 30.51 -17.45 17.88
N THR A 1065 31.38 -17.55 18.88
CA THR A 1065 31.48 -18.72 19.78
C THR A 1065 30.47 -18.58 20.92
N THR A 1066 29.75 -19.66 21.24
CA THR A 1066 28.91 -19.72 22.45
C THR A 1066 29.80 -19.92 23.68
N ILE A 1067 29.67 -19.03 24.67
CA ILE A 1067 30.34 -19.12 25.96
C ILE A 1067 29.29 -19.43 27.02
N ASP A 1068 29.36 -20.65 27.57
CA ASP A 1068 28.42 -21.15 28.58
C ASP A 1068 29.14 -22.00 29.63
N GLY A 1069 28.40 -22.73 30.46
CA GLY A 1069 28.98 -23.70 31.39
C GLY A 1069 29.73 -23.09 32.57
N GLN A 1070 29.57 -21.77 32.77
CA GLN A 1070 30.14 -21.03 33.89
C GLN A 1070 29.36 -21.26 35.21
N ASN A 1071 28.23 -21.97 35.17
CA ASN A 1071 27.44 -22.31 36.36
C ASN A 1071 28.15 -23.40 37.17
N GLY A 1072 28.47 -23.13 38.43
CA GLY A 1072 29.24 -24.07 39.26
C GLY A 1072 29.05 -23.90 40.76
N GLU A 1073 28.83 -25.03 41.43
CA GLU A 1073 28.79 -25.12 42.89
C GLU A 1073 30.15 -25.54 43.43
N SER A 1074 30.51 -25.07 44.61
CA SER A 1074 31.77 -25.50 45.22
C SER A 1074 31.78 -25.32 46.73
N TRP A 1075 32.46 -26.25 47.38
CA TRP A 1075 32.57 -26.34 48.83
C TRP A 1075 34.00 -26.06 49.24
N THR A 1076 34.18 -25.05 50.08
CA THR A 1076 35.46 -24.74 50.71
C THR A 1076 35.42 -25.08 52.19
N THR A 1077 36.30 -25.96 52.64
CA THR A 1077 36.54 -26.25 54.05
C THR A 1077 37.83 -25.57 54.50
N ARG A 1078 37.78 -24.83 55.62
CA ARG A 1078 38.95 -24.21 56.25
C ARG A 1078 39.14 -24.78 57.65
N LEU A 1079 40.35 -25.24 57.94
CA LEU A 1079 40.80 -25.58 59.29
C LEU A 1079 41.93 -24.65 59.70
N GLY A 1080 41.79 -23.99 60.84
CA GLY A 1080 42.67 -22.90 61.25
C GLY A 1080 43.04 -22.91 62.72
N LEU A 1081 44.18 -22.29 63.05
CA LEU A 1081 44.54 -21.93 64.41
C LEU A 1081 44.92 -20.45 64.46
N ARG A 1082 44.19 -19.67 65.26
CA ARG A 1082 44.50 -18.27 65.56
C ARG A 1082 45.14 -18.14 66.93
N ILE A 1083 46.16 -17.30 67.02
CA ILE A 1083 46.85 -16.92 68.25
C ILE A 1083 46.80 -15.40 68.37
N ASP A 1084 46.29 -14.87 69.49
CA ASP A 1084 46.29 -13.42 69.75
C ASP A 1084 46.66 -13.10 71.21
N SER A 1085 47.20 -11.90 71.47
CA SER A 1085 47.63 -11.50 72.82
C SER A 1085 47.05 -10.14 73.22
N LYS A 1086 46.27 -10.08 74.30
CA LYS A 1086 45.71 -8.86 74.87
C LYS A 1086 46.76 -8.16 75.75
N MET A 1087 47.24 -6.99 75.33
CA MET A 1087 48.17 -6.15 76.10
C MET A 1087 47.48 -4.87 76.58
N ASN A 1088 47.34 -4.73 77.89
CA ASN A 1088 46.70 -3.58 78.54
C ASN A 1088 47.71 -2.42 78.71
N LYS A 1089 47.49 -1.27 78.03
CA LYS A 1089 48.40 -0.10 78.08
C LYS A 1089 47.92 1.02 79.01
N SER A 1090 46.61 1.21 79.15
CA SER A 1090 45.94 2.11 80.09
C SER A 1090 44.48 1.64 80.31
N ASN A 1091 43.71 2.25 81.24
CA ASN A 1091 42.34 1.81 81.55
C ASN A 1091 41.40 1.69 80.34
N ASP A 1092 41.67 2.42 79.24
CA ASP A 1092 40.77 2.51 78.09
C ASP A 1092 41.42 2.14 76.73
N ALA A 1093 42.67 1.65 76.71
CA ALA A 1093 43.38 1.29 75.46
C ALA A 1093 44.10 -0.07 75.53
N VAL A 1094 43.77 -0.96 74.58
CA VAL A 1094 44.27 -2.35 74.49
C VAL A 1094 44.82 -2.62 73.08
N ILE A 1095 45.98 -3.27 72.99
CA ILE A 1095 46.59 -3.68 71.71
C ILE A 1095 46.65 -5.21 71.64
N GLN A 1096 46.32 -5.76 70.48
CA GLN A 1096 46.13 -7.18 70.22
C GLN A 1096 46.80 -7.60 68.90
N PRO A 1097 48.12 -7.93 68.90
CA PRO A 1097 48.72 -8.63 67.78
C PRO A 1097 48.15 -10.05 67.66
N PHE A 1098 48.03 -10.53 66.42
CA PHE A 1098 47.59 -11.89 66.13
C PHE A 1098 48.31 -12.49 64.92
N ALA A 1099 48.34 -13.82 64.90
CA ALA A 1099 48.74 -14.63 63.75
C ALA A 1099 47.75 -15.79 63.58
N GLU A 1100 47.52 -16.20 62.34
CA GLU A 1100 46.61 -17.28 61.97
C GLU A 1100 47.25 -18.13 60.88
N ALA A 1101 47.13 -19.45 61.02
CA ALA A 1101 47.53 -20.41 60.00
C ALA A 1101 46.34 -21.28 59.65
N ASN A 1102 46.05 -21.39 58.35
CA ASN A 1102 44.86 -22.03 57.80
C ASN A 1102 45.25 -23.01 56.69
N TRP A 1103 44.57 -24.16 56.66
CA TRP A 1103 44.48 -25.03 55.48
C TRP A 1103 43.09 -24.90 54.89
N LEU A 1104 43.03 -24.67 53.58
CA LEU A 1104 41.80 -24.58 52.81
C LEU A 1104 41.76 -25.73 51.81
N HIS A 1105 40.62 -26.42 51.73
CA HIS A 1105 40.34 -27.45 50.74
C HIS A 1105 39.09 -27.07 49.95
N THR A 1106 39.16 -27.07 48.61
CA THR A 1106 38.06 -26.71 47.69
C THR A 1106 37.73 -27.87 46.77
N SER A 1107 36.44 -28.21 46.62
CA SER A 1107 35.99 -29.42 45.93
C SER A 1107 35.99 -29.35 44.39
N GLU A 1108 35.88 -28.15 43.81
CA GLU A 1108 35.77 -27.94 42.35
C GLU A 1108 36.51 -26.68 41.89
N ASP A 1109 37.04 -26.74 40.67
CA ASP A 1109 37.67 -25.63 39.95
C ASP A 1109 36.63 -24.80 39.19
N THR A 1110 37.02 -23.59 38.78
CA THR A 1110 36.24 -22.78 37.83
C THR A 1110 36.34 -23.38 36.43
N ALA A 1111 35.24 -23.32 35.67
CA ALA A 1111 35.14 -23.93 34.34
C ALA A 1111 34.29 -23.06 33.42
N VAL A 1112 34.60 -23.08 32.13
CA VAL A 1112 33.86 -22.39 31.08
C VAL A 1112 33.89 -23.25 29.82
N ASN A 1113 32.79 -23.26 29.08
CA ASN A 1113 32.70 -23.92 27.79
C ASN A 1113 32.84 -22.90 26.67
N PHE A 1114 33.67 -23.22 25.68
CA PHE A 1114 33.79 -22.52 24.41
C PHE A 1114 33.26 -23.43 23.31
N GLY A 1115 32.00 -23.24 22.92
CA GLY A 1115 31.24 -24.25 22.17
C GLY A 1115 31.16 -25.55 22.96
N ASP A 1116 31.52 -26.68 22.35
CA ASP A 1116 31.52 -27.99 23.01
C ASP A 1116 32.78 -28.28 23.87
N THR A 1117 33.73 -27.34 23.93
CA THR A 1117 35.00 -27.56 24.62
C THR A 1117 35.00 -26.92 26.01
N GLN A 1118 34.97 -27.74 27.06
CA GLN A 1118 35.14 -27.27 28.44
C GLN A 1118 36.61 -27.04 28.77
N ILE A 1119 36.93 -25.86 29.28
CA ILE A 1119 38.24 -25.51 29.81
C ILE A 1119 38.10 -25.14 31.29
N LYS A 1120 39.07 -25.57 32.11
CA LYS A 1120 39.12 -25.30 33.55
C LYS A 1120 40.32 -24.42 33.90
N GLN A 1121 40.18 -23.66 34.97
CA GLN A 1121 41.31 -22.98 35.60
C GLN A 1121 42.09 -24.01 36.43
N ASP A 1122 43.43 -23.92 36.42
CA ASP A 1122 44.30 -24.86 37.11
C ASP A 1122 44.40 -24.54 38.62
N LEU A 1123 43.26 -24.30 39.29
CA LEU A 1123 43.23 -23.95 40.71
C LEU A 1123 43.64 -25.15 41.59
N PRO A 1124 44.49 -24.95 42.62
CA PRO A 1124 44.82 -26.03 43.54
C PRO A 1124 43.65 -26.31 44.49
N ALA A 1125 43.26 -27.58 44.61
CA ALA A 1125 42.25 -28.04 45.55
C ALA A 1125 42.65 -27.73 47.01
N ASP A 1126 43.93 -27.88 47.35
CA ASP A 1126 44.50 -27.60 48.67
C ASP A 1126 45.36 -26.34 48.68
N ARG A 1127 45.07 -25.41 49.60
CA ARG A 1127 45.81 -24.14 49.77
C ARG A 1127 46.22 -23.93 51.22
N ALA A 1128 47.44 -23.46 51.42
CA ALA A 1128 47.92 -22.99 52.72
C ALA A 1128 47.78 -21.47 52.80
N GLU A 1129 47.14 -20.96 53.86
CA GLU A 1129 46.98 -19.52 54.12
C GLU A 1129 47.64 -19.12 55.45
N LEU A 1130 48.38 -18.02 55.44
CA LEU A 1130 48.95 -17.39 56.63
C LEU A 1130 48.45 -15.95 56.76
N LYS A 1131 47.92 -15.60 57.94
CA LYS A 1131 47.52 -14.22 58.27
C LYS A 1131 48.32 -13.69 59.45
N ALA A 1132 48.67 -12.41 59.41
CA ALA A 1132 49.23 -11.70 60.56
C ALA A 1132 48.68 -10.28 60.62
N GLY A 1133 48.45 -9.77 61.83
CA GLY A 1133 47.88 -8.45 62.01
C GLY A 1133 47.94 -7.91 63.42
N ILE A 1134 47.48 -6.67 63.58
CA ILE A 1134 47.38 -5.98 64.87
C ILE A 1134 46.01 -5.32 64.96
N GLN A 1135 45.33 -5.56 66.08
CA GLN A 1135 44.14 -4.82 66.50
C GLN A 1135 44.51 -3.82 67.60
N ALA A 1136 43.97 -2.61 67.53
CA ALA A 1136 44.13 -1.57 68.54
C ALA A 1136 42.75 -1.00 68.92
N ASN A 1137 42.40 -1.08 70.19
CA ASN A 1137 41.23 -0.41 70.76
C ASN A 1137 41.66 1.00 71.16
N VAL A 1138 41.24 1.99 70.37
CA VAL A 1138 41.65 3.40 70.50
C VAL A 1138 40.85 4.09 71.61
N SER A 1139 39.61 3.65 71.85
CA SER A 1139 38.77 4.05 72.98
C SER A 1139 37.80 2.93 73.34
N LYS A 1140 36.91 3.16 74.32
CA LYS A 1140 35.82 2.22 74.64
C LYS A 1140 34.85 1.96 73.49
N GLN A 1141 34.86 2.82 72.47
CA GLN A 1141 33.93 2.75 71.35
C GLN A 1141 34.63 2.41 70.03
N TRP A 1142 35.91 2.73 69.83
CA TRP A 1142 36.59 2.56 68.54
C TRP A 1142 37.69 1.50 68.56
N SER A 1143 37.68 0.61 67.56
CA SER A 1143 38.73 -0.38 67.29
C SER A 1143 39.20 -0.29 65.84
N VAL A 1144 40.51 -0.49 65.61
CA VAL A 1144 41.10 -0.57 64.26
C VAL A 1144 41.93 -1.84 64.15
N ILE A 1145 41.85 -2.54 63.01
CA ILE A 1145 42.60 -3.76 62.72
C ILE A 1145 43.31 -3.59 61.37
N ALA A 1146 44.60 -3.89 61.32
CA ALA A 1146 45.36 -3.99 60.08
C ALA A 1146 45.96 -5.41 59.97
N GLN A 1147 45.81 -6.05 58.81
CA GLN A 1147 46.32 -7.40 58.57
C GLN A 1147 46.80 -7.62 57.12
N VAL A 1148 47.67 -8.62 56.94
CA VAL A 1148 48.12 -9.14 55.65
C VAL A 1148 47.85 -10.64 55.61
N SER A 1149 47.41 -11.15 54.46
CA SER A 1149 47.20 -12.58 54.18
C SER A 1149 47.96 -13.00 52.93
N GLY A 1150 48.48 -14.23 52.92
CA GLY A 1150 49.05 -14.85 51.73
C GLY A 1150 48.63 -16.30 51.61
N GLN A 1151 48.26 -16.73 50.40
CA GLN A 1151 47.94 -18.10 50.03
C GLN A 1151 48.90 -18.64 48.97
N LYS A 1152 49.24 -19.94 49.09
CA LYS A 1152 50.03 -20.67 48.08
C LYS A 1152 49.48 -22.09 47.90
N GLY A 1153 49.53 -22.59 46.67
CA GLY A 1153 49.21 -23.98 46.31
C GLY A 1153 50.01 -24.42 45.08
N ASP A 1154 49.62 -25.56 44.50
CA ASP A 1154 50.18 -26.12 43.26
C ASP A 1154 49.83 -25.27 42.02
N ASN A 1155 50.32 -25.65 40.83
CA ASN A 1155 50.09 -24.99 39.54
C ASN A 1155 50.44 -23.49 39.53
N ASP A 1156 51.54 -23.15 40.20
CA ASP A 1156 52.04 -21.78 40.38
C ASP A 1156 51.06 -20.78 41.03
N TYR A 1157 49.91 -21.24 41.54
CA TYR A 1157 48.91 -20.41 42.19
C TYR A 1157 49.49 -19.60 43.35
N SER A 1158 49.12 -18.32 43.44
CA SER A 1158 49.38 -17.50 44.62
C SER A 1158 48.37 -16.36 44.78
N ASP A 1159 48.01 -16.04 46.03
CA ASP A 1159 47.22 -14.86 46.37
C ASP A 1159 47.91 -14.09 47.51
N VAL A 1160 48.02 -12.77 47.38
CA VAL A 1160 48.58 -11.91 48.43
C VAL A 1160 47.69 -10.68 48.58
N ASN A 1161 47.19 -10.45 49.81
CA ASN A 1161 46.28 -9.35 50.10
C ASN A 1161 46.53 -8.68 51.45
N GLY A 1162 46.05 -7.44 51.59
CA GLY A 1162 46.05 -6.68 52.82
C GLY A 1162 44.65 -6.13 53.13
N SER A 1163 44.31 -5.99 54.41
CA SER A 1163 43.05 -5.36 54.80
C SER A 1163 43.14 -4.48 56.03
N LEU A 1164 42.32 -3.42 56.04
CA LEU A 1164 42.13 -2.49 57.15
C LEU A 1164 40.65 -2.50 57.57
N ASN A 1165 40.38 -2.77 58.84
CA ASN A 1165 39.05 -2.82 59.43
C ASN A 1165 38.90 -1.77 60.55
N VAL A 1166 37.77 -1.08 60.59
CA VAL A 1166 37.44 -0.09 61.63
C VAL A 1166 36.09 -0.45 62.22
N ARG A 1167 35.96 -0.38 63.54
CA ARG A 1167 34.74 -0.72 64.27
C ARG A 1167 34.36 0.37 65.27
N TYR A 1168 33.07 0.64 65.38
CA TYR A 1168 32.45 1.49 66.39
C TYR A 1168 31.40 0.72 67.21
N SER A 1169 31.46 0.82 68.54
CA SER A 1169 30.58 0.16 69.51
C SER A 1169 29.89 1.21 70.40
N TRP A 1170 28.59 1.04 70.72
CA TRP A 1170 27.81 2.02 71.50
C TRP A 1170 27.01 1.43 72.67
#